data_AF-A0A0J5QIF8-F1
#
_entry.id   AF-A0A0J5QIF8-F1
#
_cell.length_a   1.000
_cell.length_b   1.000
_cell.length_c   1.000
_cell.angle_alpha   90.00
_cell.angle_beta   90.00
_cell.angle_gamma   90.00
#
_symmetry.space_group_name_H-M   'P 1'
#
loop_
_entity.id
_entity.type
_entity.pdbx_description
1 polymer ?
#
loop_
_entity_poly.entity_id
_entity_poly.type
_entity_poly.pdbx_seq_one_letter_code
_entity_poly.pdbx_strand_id
1 'polypeptide(L)'
;MAISLTGTPFDAIPDGAGRVHSYSFDNKLVLTWTSLSATFSDVISFTALSLGDGSVIVPPTTIDTGDLDAQNGYDDSIVNVSSDGAGGYVFIVSHSVNGFIDGDGGFSPYTEERLALSVNAGGAVTDTVANPLPFVLWENSSSVTLENGNIALLSRSTGTQTVSLEIMGPDGARLSNTVLEGTFGTFENEGIFYQLTAGLDVVETGGQILTLHRDSLTDEVFGQFFSQAGVSQGDEFQISSGQHGNESGAAVFHDGYLEAVTLTDGRVAITWADEVDGDINVWVTVLNADGSVSVAERQVNTGDFAAGEQFHANVHALADGGFAVTWNQNFAGAQDPGGFVQCFAANGSPVGDTLVVANGTASGVGYGFIDLDGSGLLVDWYGNVSDLTGGTVDEVVIPGQTLTGDDTNDTLAGGAGDDTILGNGGKDVLSGGDGNDIVGGGAGADGIQGNDGNDSIDGGGGDDLIAGGDGDDVIDGGAGNDNIGGGLGNDTIGGDDGRDTIGAGQGDDFADGGADDDVMAGGAGNDSLFGGAGNDVMGASYGSDSLSGGIGNDNMGGGFGQDTIVAGAGDDSVGGGEGNDSISGGSGNDFLAGGGRDDTIEGGVGADTINGGAGNDLLTGGADADFFVFNTLTAGEADVITDFEAGIDSVRLNVVSGTKFADLMFNAATIDGADGVMLSVEGQTMFFADLTLDDVAKDDFVLI
;
A
#
# COMPACT_ATOMS: atom_id res chain seq x y z
N MET A 1 -8.22 -15.74 -16.95
CA MET A 1 -9.67 -15.56 -17.16
C MET A 1 -9.91 -14.07 -17.03
N ALA A 2 -10.29 -13.39 -18.13
CA ALA A 2 -10.34 -11.93 -18.18
C ALA A 2 -11.23 -11.33 -17.07
N ILE A 3 -10.73 -10.31 -16.38
CA ILE A 3 -11.40 -9.65 -15.26
C ILE A 3 -12.62 -8.88 -15.78
N SER A 4 -13.77 -9.15 -15.16
CA SER A 4 -14.99 -8.36 -15.30
C SER A 4 -14.99 -7.29 -14.22
N LEU A 5 -14.74 -6.04 -14.60
CA LEU A 5 -14.84 -4.86 -13.71
C LEU A 5 -16.30 -4.50 -13.34
N THR A 6 -17.30 -5.34 -13.64
CA THR A 6 -18.73 -5.03 -13.41
C THR A 6 -19.59 -6.21 -12.92
N GLY A 7 -19.00 -7.28 -12.36
CA GLY A 7 -19.77 -8.30 -11.65
C GLY A 7 -20.73 -9.16 -12.50
N THR A 8 -20.72 -9.05 -13.83
CA THR A 8 -21.34 -10.05 -14.72
C THR A 8 -20.28 -10.97 -15.31
N PRO A 9 -20.37 -12.31 -15.14
CA PRO A 9 -19.45 -13.23 -15.78
C PRO A 9 -19.65 -13.19 -17.29
N PHE A 10 -18.55 -13.02 -18.04
CA PHE A 10 -18.57 -13.09 -19.49
C PHE A 10 -18.89 -14.52 -19.92
N ASP A 11 -19.97 -14.71 -20.66
CA ASP A 11 -20.35 -16.02 -21.20
C ASP A 11 -19.28 -16.49 -22.20
N ALA A 12 -18.68 -17.64 -21.89
CA ALA A 12 -17.87 -18.54 -22.71
C ALA A 12 -17.31 -18.00 -24.05
N ILE A 13 -15.99 -17.81 -24.10
CA ILE A 13 -15.22 -17.86 -25.35
C ILE A 13 -15.57 -19.18 -26.05
N PRO A 14 -16.10 -19.18 -27.29
CA PRO A 14 -16.41 -20.42 -27.99
C PRO A 14 -15.13 -21.22 -28.23
N ASP A 15 -15.13 -22.51 -27.89
CA ASP A 15 -14.05 -23.46 -28.14
C ASP A 15 -13.48 -23.32 -29.57
N GLY A 16 -12.32 -22.70 -29.68
CA GLY A 16 -11.58 -22.50 -30.92
C GLY A 16 -10.23 -21.85 -30.61
N ALA A 17 -9.16 -22.25 -31.30
CA ALA A 17 -7.88 -21.58 -31.21
C ALA A 17 -8.09 -20.10 -31.58
N GLY A 18 -7.87 -19.19 -30.65
CA GLY A 18 -7.97 -17.76 -30.90
C GLY A 18 -6.90 -17.05 -30.11
N ARG A 19 -6.37 -15.96 -30.68
CA ARG A 19 -5.42 -15.08 -29.99
C ARG A 19 -6.20 -13.92 -29.39
N VAL A 20 -5.91 -13.60 -28.13
CA VAL A 20 -6.40 -12.38 -27.47
C VAL A 20 -5.20 -11.46 -27.38
N HIS A 21 -5.30 -10.24 -27.93
CA HIS A 21 -4.29 -9.21 -27.73
C HIS A 21 -4.93 -8.09 -26.90
N SER A 22 -4.19 -7.63 -25.88
CA SER A 22 -4.53 -6.47 -25.07
C SER A 22 -3.66 -5.29 -25.48
N TYR A 23 -4.25 -4.11 -25.50
CA TYR A 23 -3.53 -2.87 -25.73
C TYR A 23 -4.00 -1.80 -24.73
N SER A 24 -3.07 -1.01 -24.20
CA SER A 24 -3.34 0.10 -23.27
C SER A 24 -2.96 1.43 -23.93
N PHE A 25 -3.90 2.39 -23.99
CA PHE A 25 -3.65 3.74 -24.52
C PHE A 25 -4.53 4.78 -23.82
N ASP A 26 -3.95 5.92 -23.41
CA ASP A 26 -4.66 7.07 -22.81
C ASP A 26 -5.69 6.64 -21.75
N ASN A 27 -5.28 5.81 -20.78
CA ASN A 27 -6.13 5.34 -19.67
C ASN A 27 -7.30 4.42 -20.12
N LYS A 28 -7.11 3.65 -21.20
CA LYS A 28 -8.14 2.78 -21.79
C LYS A 28 -7.58 1.43 -22.22
N LEU A 29 -8.32 0.37 -21.88
CA LEU A 29 -7.98 -1.00 -22.25
C LEU A 29 -8.75 -1.42 -23.51
N VAL A 30 -8.02 -1.80 -24.56
CA VAL A 30 -8.60 -2.37 -25.78
C VAL A 30 -8.26 -3.85 -25.83
N LEU A 31 -9.28 -4.71 -25.72
CA LEU A 31 -9.13 -6.15 -25.93
C LEU A 31 -9.58 -6.52 -27.34
N THR A 32 -8.73 -7.25 -28.02
CA THR A 32 -9.02 -7.76 -29.36
C THR A 32 -8.96 -9.27 -29.36
N TRP A 33 -9.83 -9.91 -30.14
CA TRP A 33 -9.86 -11.35 -30.30
C TRP A 33 -9.90 -11.72 -31.77
N THR A 34 -8.97 -12.57 -32.18
CA THR A 34 -8.94 -13.18 -33.50
C THR A 34 -9.34 -14.64 -33.39
N SER A 35 -10.36 -15.05 -34.15
CA SER A 35 -10.79 -16.44 -34.25
C SER A 35 -10.03 -17.16 -35.36
N LEU A 36 -9.27 -18.22 -35.04
CA LEU A 36 -8.75 -19.12 -36.07
C LEU A 36 -9.82 -20.18 -36.37
N SER A 37 -10.70 -19.90 -37.32
CA SER A 37 -11.64 -20.90 -37.83
C SER A 37 -11.45 -21.13 -39.32
N ALA A 38 -11.13 -22.36 -39.72
CA ALA A 38 -11.12 -22.79 -41.12
C ALA A 38 -12.49 -22.76 -41.83
N THR A 39 -13.56 -22.29 -41.16
CA THR A 39 -14.96 -22.44 -41.63
C THR A 39 -15.87 -21.23 -41.39
N PHE A 40 -15.40 -20.18 -40.71
CA PHE A 40 -16.14 -18.93 -40.58
C PHE A 40 -15.35 -17.84 -41.29
N SER A 41 -16.08 -16.92 -41.93
CA SER A 41 -15.52 -15.65 -42.41
C SER A 41 -14.60 -15.05 -41.34
N ASP A 42 -13.45 -14.51 -41.73
CA ASP A 42 -12.54 -13.84 -40.80
C ASP A 42 -13.26 -12.63 -40.20
N VAL A 43 -13.71 -12.76 -38.95
CA VAL A 43 -14.43 -11.71 -38.24
C VAL A 43 -13.54 -11.22 -37.10
N ILE A 44 -13.02 -10.01 -37.23
CA ILE A 44 -12.42 -9.29 -36.10
C ILE A 44 -13.58 -8.75 -35.25
N SER A 45 -13.71 -9.31 -34.04
CA SER A 45 -14.71 -8.86 -33.06
C SER A 45 -14.04 -8.01 -31.99
N PHE A 46 -14.56 -6.81 -31.80
CA PHE A 46 -14.06 -5.86 -30.79
C PHE A 46 -14.88 -6.03 -29.51
N THR A 47 -14.19 -6.29 -28.39
CA THR A 47 -14.83 -6.29 -27.07
C THR A 47 -14.20 -5.18 -26.25
N ALA A 48 -14.99 -4.15 -25.93
CA ALA A 48 -14.52 -3.00 -25.19
C ALA A 48 -14.45 -3.26 -23.68
N LEU A 49 -13.50 -2.60 -23.00
CA LEU A 49 -13.42 -2.51 -21.54
C LEU A 49 -12.83 -1.18 -21.05
N SER A 50 -13.38 -0.73 -19.92
CA SER A 50 -13.11 0.43 -19.05
C SER A 50 -12.52 1.72 -19.64
N LEU A 51 -13.30 2.80 -19.54
CA LEU A 51 -12.80 4.18 -19.55
C LEU A 51 -12.46 4.58 -18.11
N GLY A 52 -11.37 5.33 -17.89
CA GLY A 52 -10.97 5.87 -16.58
C GLY A 52 -11.98 6.79 -15.85
N ASP A 53 -13.20 6.96 -16.39
CA ASP A 53 -14.34 7.61 -15.73
C ASP A 53 -15.46 6.63 -15.32
N GLY A 54 -15.21 5.32 -15.43
CA GLY A 54 -16.18 4.25 -15.16
C GLY A 54 -17.21 4.01 -16.27
N SER A 55 -17.10 4.68 -17.42
CA SER A 55 -18.02 4.46 -18.54
C SER A 55 -17.58 3.33 -19.49
N VAL A 56 -18.55 2.61 -20.05
CA VAL A 56 -18.34 1.50 -20.98
C VAL A 56 -18.84 1.92 -22.36
N ILE A 57 -17.97 2.04 -23.36
CA ILE A 57 -18.41 2.13 -24.76
C ILE A 57 -18.47 0.71 -25.30
N VAL A 58 -19.66 0.16 -25.51
CA VAL A 58 -19.84 -1.07 -26.31
C VAL A 58 -20.03 -0.65 -27.76
N PRO A 59 -19.03 -0.71 -28.66
CA PRO A 59 -19.32 -0.56 -30.08
C PRO A 59 -20.05 -1.83 -30.56
N PRO A 60 -21.24 -1.72 -31.18
CA PRO A 60 -21.89 -2.84 -31.80
C PRO A 60 -21.32 -3.02 -33.21
N THR A 61 -20.06 -3.42 -33.35
CA THR A 61 -19.50 -3.63 -34.70
C THR A 61 -18.55 -4.82 -34.72
N THR A 62 -19.06 -5.94 -35.23
CA THR A 62 -18.24 -6.88 -35.98
C THR A 62 -17.80 -6.18 -37.27
N ILE A 63 -16.49 -6.14 -37.54
CA ILE A 63 -15.98 -5.70 -38.84
C ILE A 63 -15.81 -6.97 -39.68
N ASP A 64 -16.71 -7.12 -40.65
CA ASP A 64 -16.56 -8.07 -41.74
C ASP A 64 -15.54 -7.46 -42.70
N THR A 65 -14.31 -8.00 -42.71
CA THR A 65 -13.21 -7.52 -43.57
C THR A 65 -13.48 -7.77 -45.06
N GLY A 66 -14.55 -8.51 -45.39
CA GLY A 66 -15.03 -8.67 -46.75
C GLY A 66 -14.08 -9.52 -47.60
N ASP A 67 -14.37 -10.82 -47.66
CA ASP A 67 -13.72 -11.86 -48.47
C ASP A 67 -13.11 -11.35 -49.81
N LEU A 68 -11.78 -11.26 -49.82
CA LEU A 68 -10.92 -11.29 -51.01
C LEU A 68 -9.90 -12.44 -50.87
N ASP A 69 -10.38 -13.69 -50.69
CA ASP A 69 -9.85 -14.94 -51.27
C ASP A 69 -9.96 -16.14 -50.30
N ALA A 70 -11.08 -16.85 -50.39
CA ALA A 70 -11.40 -18.10 -49.68
C ALA A 70 -10.51 -19.33 -50.00
N GLN A 71 -9.25 -19.18 -50.44
CA GLN A 71 -8.37 -20.31 -50.74
C GLN A 71 -6.94 -20.08 -50.22
N ASN A 72 -6.72 -20.56 -48.99
CA ASN A 72 -5.42 -20.81 -48.32
C ASN A 72 -4.95 -19.77 -47.28
N GLY A 73 -5.75 -19.57 -46.22
CA GLY A 73 -5.32 -19.80 -44.83
C GLY A 73 -4.23 -18.94 -44.18
N TYR A 74 -4.24 -17.61 -44.34
CA TYR A 74 -3.48 -16.69 -43.47
C TYR A 74 -4.31 -15.44 -43.09
N ASP A 75 -4.14 -15.00 -41.84
CA ASP A 75 -5.08 -14.22 -41.02
C ASP A 75 -5.10 -12.69 -41.26
N ASP A 76 -6.26 -12.05 -41.03
CA ASP A 76 -6.35 -10.62 -40.71
C ASP A 76 -5.86 -10.38 -39.27
N SER A 77 -4.97 -9.41 -39.07
CA SER A 77 -4.45 -9.08 -37.72
C SER A 77 -4.51 -7.58 -37.44
N ILE A 78 -4.87 -7.23 -36.20
CA ILE A 78 -4.68 -5.87 -35.69
C ILE A 78 -3.21 -5.73 -35.39
N VAL A 79 -2.58 -4.80 -36.09
CA VAL A 79 -1.14 -4.56 -36.02
C VAL A 79 -0.83 -3.37 -35.11
N ASN A 80 -1.77 -2.42 -35.00
CA ASN A 80 -1.62 -1.30 -34.08
C ASN A 80 -2.97 -0.62 -33.77
N VAL A 81 -3.03 0.09 -32.63
CA VAL A 81 -4.17 0.90 -32.22
C VAL A 81 -3.63 2.21 -31.62
N SER A 82 -4.26 3.33 -31.94
CA SER A 82 -3.91 4.63 -31.36
C SER A 82 -5.18 5.48 -31.21
N SER A 83 -5.19 6.39 -30.22
CA SER A 83 -6.31 7.29 -29.97
C SER A 83 -6.32 8.44 -30.99
N ASP A 84 -7.51 8.97 -31.32
CA ASP A 84 -7.63 10.16 -32.16
C ASP A 84 -7.58 11.48 -31.35
N GLY A 85 -7.32 11.40 -30.04
CA GLY A 85 -7.34 12.53 -29.09
C GLY A 85 -8.73 13.14 -28.82
N ALA A 86 -9.81 12.66 -29.46
CA ALA A 86 -11.18 13.15 -29.34
C ALA A 86 -12.15 12.07 -28.80
N GLY A 87 -11.64 10.95 -28.29
CA GLY A 87 -12.40 9.85 -27.72
C GLY A 87 -12.77 8.75 -28.72
N GLY A 88 -12.29 8.83 -29.97
CA GLY A 88 -12.27 7.75 -30.94
C GLY A 88 -10.91 7.06 -31.04
N TYR A 89 -10.84 6.04 -31.88
CA TYR A 89 -9.67 5.18 -32.07
C TYR A 89 -9.39 4.98 -33.55
N VAL A 90 -8.12 4.89 -33.91
CA VAL A 90 -7.66 4.45 -35.22
C VAL A 90 -7.02 3.08 -35.07
N PHE A 91 -7.62 2.09 -35.74
CA PHE A 91 -7.09 0.73 -35.82
C PHE A 91 -6.35 0.57 -37.14
N ILE A 92 -5.16 -0.03 -37.06
CA ILE A 92 -4.39 -0.42 -38.23
C ILE A 92 -4.50 -1.93 -38.36
N VAL A 93 -5.22 -2.36 -39.39
CA VAL A 93 -5.40 -3.77 -39.71
C VAL A 93 -4.51 -4.11 -40.90
N SER A 94 -3.72 -5.17 -40.76
CA SER A 94 -3.02 -5.77 -41.89
C SER A 94 -3.84 -6.92 -42.46
N HIS A 95 -3.93 -6.95 -43.79
CA HIS A 95 -4.53 -8.02 -44.58
C HIS A 95 -3.48 -8.65 -45.50
N SER A 96 -3.30 -9.97 -45.41
CA SER A 96 -2.37 -10.77 -46.22
C SER A 96 -2.98 -11.31 -47.51
N VAL A 97 -2.55 -10.80 -48.67
CA VAL A 97 -2.91 -11.39 -49.99
C VAL A 97 -1.77 -12.29 -50.48
N ASN A 98 -2.08 -13.56 -50.74
CA ASN A 98 -1.12 -14.61 -51.10
C ASN A 98 -0.27 -14.28 -52.36
N GLY A 99 1.05 -14.47 -52.24
CA GLY A 99 1.96 -14.64 -53.38
C GLY A 99 1.90 -16.08 -53.91
N PHE A 100 1.64 -16.24 -55.21
CA PHE A 100 1.61 -17.56 -55.87
C PHE A 100 3.03 -18.15 -55.97
N ILE A 101 3.20 -19.45 -55.70
CA ILE A 101 4.34 -20.23 -56.24
C ILE A 101 3.95 -20.62 -57.66
N ASP A 102 4.58 -20.03 -58.68
CA ASP A 102 4.38 -20.53 -60.04
C ASP A 102 4.92 -21.96 -60.16
N GLY A 103 4.38 -22.74 -61.10
CA GLY A 103 4.73 -24.14 -61.31
C GLY A 103 6.20 -24.41 -61.67
N ASP A 104 7.03 -23.36 -61.68
CA ASP A 104 8.43 -23.36 -62.09
C ASP A 104 9.37 -23.09 -60.90
N GLY A 105 8.82 -22.87 -59.69
CA GLY A 105 9.58 -22.65 -58.45
C GLY A 105 10.04 -21.19 -58.26
N GLY A 106 9.43 -20.23 -58.97
CA GLY A 106 9.61 -18.80 -58.73
C GLY A 106 8.64 -18.28 -57.66
N PHE A 107 9.18 -17.59 -56.65
CA PHE A 107 8.40 -16.89 -55.63
C PHE A 107 7.92 -15.53 -56.17
N SER A 108 6.62 -15.24 -56.09
CA SER A 108 6.09 -13.87 -56.21
C SER A 108 6.06 -13.22 -54.82
N PRO A 109 6.41 -11.92 -54.67
CA PRO A 109 6.34 -11.24 -53.38
C PRO A 109 4.89 -11.20 -52.86
N TYR A 110 4.75 -11.32 -51.54
CA TYR A 110 3.50 -11.08 -50.81
C TYR A 110 3.03 -9.64 -51.05
N THR A 111 1.73 -9.45 -51.29
CA THR A 111 1.11 -8.13 -51.32
C THR A 111 0.14 -8.05 -50.16
N GLU A 112 0.47 -7.27 -49.14
CA GLU A 112 -0.48 -6.92 -48.09
C GLU A 112 -1.14 -5.58 -48.42
N GLU A 113 -2.45 -5.49 -48.20
CA GLU A 113 -3.23 -4.26 -48.32
C GLU A 113 -3.57 -3.75 -46.91
N ARG A 114 -3.45 -2.44 -46.68
CA ARG A 114 -3.78 -1.82 -45.38
C ARG A 114 -5.19 -1.25 -45.39
N LEU A 115 -5.90 -1.43 -44.28
CA LEU A 115 -7.14 -0.74 -43.96
C LEU A 115 -6.96 0.03 -42.65
N ALA A 116 -6.95 1.36 -42.71
CA ALA A 116 -7.04 2.21 -41.53
C ALA A 116 -8.53 2.40 -41.21
N LEU A 117 -8.94 1.97 -40.01
CA LEU A 117 -10.31 2.05 -39.55
C LEU A 117 -10.38 3.12 -38.47
N SER A 118 -11.07 4.22 -38.75
CA SER A 118 -11.38 5.22 -37.72
C SER A 118 -12.74 4.88 -37.08
N VAL A 119 -12.73 4.73 -35.76
CA VAL A 119 -13.91 4.51 -34.92
C VAL A 119 -14.09 5.75 -34.06
N ASN A 120 -15.07 6.58 -34.41
CA ASN A 120 -15.34 7.80 -33.67
C ASN A 120 -15.97 7.49 -32.30
N ALA A 121 -15.91 8.43 -31.36
CA ALA A 121 -16.51 8.36 -30.01
C ALA A 121 -18.01 7.95 -29.95
N GLY A 122 -18.72 8.01 -31.09
CA GLY A 122 -20.11 7.55 -31.25
C GLY A 122 -20.28 6.11 -31.77
N GLY A 123 -19.21 5.32 -31.88
CA GLY A 123 -19.24 3.92 -32.33
C GLY A 123 -19.44 3.74 -33.85
N ALA A 124 -19.38 4.81 -34.64
CA ALA A 124 -19.46 4.74 -36.09
C ALA A 124 -18.07 4.50 -36.68
N VAL A 125 -17.90 3.34 -37.32
CA VAL A 125 -16.73 2.99 -38.12
C VAL A 125 -16.84 3.67 -39.48
N THR A 126 -15.84 4.45 -39.86
CA THR A 126 -15.70 4.98 -41.22
C THR A 126 -14.47 4.39 -41.88
N ASP A 127 -14.68 3.71 -43.01
CA ASP A 127 -13.59 3.29 -43.91
C ASP A 127 -13.04 4.53 -44.61
N THR A 128 -11.80 4.90 -44.30
CA THR A 128 -11.19 6.15 -44.76
C THR A 128 -10.20 5.97 -45.92
N VAL A 129 -9.89 4.76 -46.39
CA VAL A 129 -8.80 4.56 -47.38
C VAL A 129 -9.30 4.03 -48.73
N ALA A 130 -9.58 4.95 -49.66
CA ALA A 130 -9.99 4.64 -51.05
C ALA A 130 -8.84 4.20 -52.00
N ASN A 131 -7.66 3.84 -51.48
CA ASN A 131 -6.53 3.34 -52.29
C ASN A 131 -5.53 2.60 -51.38
N PRO A 132 -5.62 1.26 -51.26
CA PRO A 132 -4.60 0.48 -50.58
C PRO A 132 -3.28 0.59 -51.36
N LEU A 133 -2.19 0.97 -50.68
CA LEU A 133 -0.83 0.84 -51.21
C LEU A 133 -0.25 -0.49 -50.73
N PRO A 134 0.49 -1.23 -51.57
CA PRO A 134 0.99 -2.56 -51.24
C PRO A 134 2.14 -2.44 -50.23
N PHE A 135 1.90 -2.79 -48.96
CA PHE A 135 2.94 -2.84 -47.93
C PHE A 135 2.64 -3.94 -46.91
N VAL A 136 3.64 -4.79 -46.69
CA VAL A 136 3.62 -5.94 -45.78
C VAL A 136 4.12 -5.53 -44.41
N LEU A 137 3.23 -5.59 -43.42
CA LEU A 137 3.45 -5.43 -41.98
C LEU A 137 3.58 -6.80 -41.33
N TRP A 138 4.68 -7.00 -40.61
CA TRP A 138 4.85 -8.10 -39.66
C TRP A 138 4.90 -7.53 -38.24
N GLU A 139 4.86 -8.41 -37.24
CA GLU A 139 4.74 -8.23 -35.77
C GLU A 139 5.66 -7.18 -35.08
N ASN A 140 6.46 -6.40 -35.82
CA ASN A 140 7.35 -5.34 -35.31
C ASN A 140 6.96 -3.95 -35.85
N SER A 141 5.87 -3.38 -35.35
CA SER A 141 5.51 -1.98 -35.62
C SER A 141 5.03 -1.31 -34.34
N SER A 142 5.36 -0.04 -34.18
CA SER A 142 4.95 0.75 -33.02
C SER A 142 4.23 2.03 -33.46
N SER A 143 3.32 2.54 -32.63
CA SER A 143 2.65 3.80 -32.88
C SER A 143 2.45 4.61 -31.63
N VAL A 144 2.37 5.92 -31.79
CA VAL A 144 2.10 6.87 -30.71
C VAL A 144 1.15 7.95 -31.19
N THR A 145 0.17 8.30 -30.36
CA THR A 145 -0.66 9.49 -30.56
C THR A 145 0.14 10.72 -30.18
N LEU A 146 0.23 11.69 -31.08
CA LEU A 146 0.94 12.94 -30.85
C LEU A 146 0.02 13.96 -30.15
N GLU A 147 0.60 14.92 -29.42
CA GLU A 147 -0.10 16.03 -28.76
C GLU A 147 -1.01 16.84 -29.72
N ASN A 148 -0.68 16.83 -31.01
CA ASN A 148 -1.47 17.51 -32.04
C ASN A 148 -2.65 16.67 -32.59
N GLY A 149 -2.87 15.46 -32.06
CA GLY A 149 -3.91 14.50 -32.44
C GLY A 149 -3.56 13.65 -33.67
N ASN A 150 -2.41 13.85 -34.30
CA ASN A 150 -1.92 12.96 -35.36
C ASN A 150 -1.34 11.68 -34.74
N ILE A 151 -1.15 10.66 -35.57
CA ILE A 151 -0.60 9.37 -35.17
C ILE A 151 0.72 9.18 -35.91
N ALA A 152 1.79 8.89 -35.16
CA ALA A 152 3.07 8.48 -35.72
C ALA A 152 3.14 6.96 -35.72
N LEU A 153 3.35 6.35 -36.87
CA LEU A 153 3.47 4.91 -37.05
C LEU A 153 4.86 4.57 -37.58
N LEU A 154 5.60 3.77 -36.83
CA LEU A 154 6.88 3.21 -37.24
C LEU A 154 6.68 1.77 -37.71
N SER A 155 7.07 1.47 -38.94
CA SER A 155 6.88 0.13 -39.51
C SER A 155 8.01 -0.27 -40.46
N ARG A 156 8.20 -1.57 -40.65
CA ARG A 156 9.15 -2.14 -41.62
C ARG A 156 8.44 -2.84 -42.77
N SER A 157 8.88 -2.58 -43.99
CA SER A 157 8.39 -3.24 -45.21
C SER A 157 9.17 -4.53 -45.49
N THR A 158 8.49 -5.66 -45.65
CA THR A 158 9.16 -6.96 -45.92
C THR A 158 9.81 -7.04 -47.31
N GLY A 159 9.22 -6.37 -48.31
CA GLY A 159 9.67 -6.46 -49.71
C GLY A 159 10.92 -5.64 -49.99
N THR A 160 11.02 -4.44 -49.40
CA THR A 160 12.14 -3.51 -49.58
C THR A 160 13.11 -3.51 -48.40
N GLN A 161 12.76 -4.19 -47.29
CA GLN A 161 13.47 -4.16 -46.00
C GLN A 161 13.67 -2.76 -45.42
N THR A 162 12.88 -1.79 -45.86
CA THR A 162 12.98 -0.39 -45.41
C THR A 162 12.10 -0.15 -44.19
N VAL A 163 12.63 0.57 -43.19
CA VAL A 163 11.84 1.13 -42.08
C VAL A 163 11.27 2.48 -42.51
N SER A 164 10.05 2.78 -42.11
CA SER A 164 9.37 4.03 -42.46
C SER A 164 8.55 4.56 -41.29
N LEU A 165 8.63 5.87 -41.11
CA LEU A 165 7.79 6.65 -40.21
C LEU A 165 6.67 7.30 -41.00
N GLU A 166 5.44 6.93 -40.71
CA GLU A 166 4.23 7.44 -41.33
C GLU A 166 3.48 8.33 -40.34
N ILE A 167 3.09 9.53 -40.77
CA ILE A 167 2.23 10.42 -39.97
C ILE A 167 0.83 10.36 -40.55
N MET A 168 -0.14 10.00 -39.71
CA MET A 168 -1.56 9.96 -40.06
C MET A 168 -2.31 11.04 -39.30
N GLY A 169 -3.32 11.63 -39.92
CA GLY A 169 -4.25 12.52 -39.24
C GLY A 169 -5.16 11.74 -38.28
N PRO A 170 -5.87 12.44 -37.37
CA PRO A 170 -6.84 11.82 -36.46
C PRO A 170 -7.99 11.09 -37.20
N ASP A 171 -8.23 11.47 -38.46
CA ASP A 171 -9.19 10.82 -39.36
C ASP A 171 -8.63 9.57 -40.08
N GLY A 172 -7.39 9.17 -39.77
CA GLY A 172 -6.67 8.08 -40.42
C GLY A 172 -6.08 8.45 -41.79
N ALA A 173 -6.17 9.72 -42.22
CA ALA A 173 -5.60 10.13 -43.49
C ALA A 173 -4.07 10.24 -43.40
N ARG A 174 -3.35 9.53 -44.26
CA ARG A 174 -1.89 9.65 -44.35
C ARG A 174 -1.46 11.08 -44.74
N LEU A 175 -0.70 11.73 -43.86
CA LEU A 175 -0.17 13.08 -44.03
C LEU A 175 1.26 13.07 -44.59
N SER A 176 2.11 12.15 -44.12
CA SER A 176 3.48 12.00 -44.61
C SER A 176 3.99 10.56 -44.44
N ASN A 177 5.07 10.23 -45.15
CA ASN A 177 5.78 8.97 -45.01
C ASN A 177 7.26 9.17 -45.33
N THR A 178 8.08 8.96 -44.33
CA THR A 178 9.52 9.15 -44.39
C THR A 178 10.18 7.80 -44.27
N VAL A 179 10.90 7.40 -45.31
CA VAL A 179 11.76 6.21 -45.25
C VAL A 179 12.98 6.58 -44.41
N LEU A 180 13.25 5.80 -43.36
CA LEU A 180 14.42 6.01 -42.52
C LEU A 180 15.65 5.53 -43.28
N GLU A 181 16.66 6.40 -43.37
CA GLU A 181 18.00 6.06 -43.86
C GLU A 181 18.90 5.91 -42.62
N GLY A 182 19.38 4.69 -42.35
CA GLY A 182 20.03 4.37 -41.07
C GLY A 182 20.73 3.01 -41.09
N THR A 183 21.30 2.63 -39.95
CA THR A 183 22.00 1.36 -39.74
C THR A 183 20.99 0.23 -39.58
N PHE A 184 20.31 -0.10 -40.68
CA PHE A 184 19.44 -1.26 -40.78
C PHE A 184 20.23 -2.34 -41.50
N GLY A 185 20.75 -3.34 -40.78
CA GLY A 185 21.58 -4.41 -41.36
C GLY A 185 21.10 -4.94 -42.72
N THR A 186 22.02 -5.08 -43.67
CA THR A 186 21.74 -5.65 -45.01
C THR A 186 21.80 -7.17 -44.97
N PHE A 187 20.71 -7.85 -45.30
CA PHE A 187 20.67 -9.32 -45.36
C PHE A 187 21.22 -9.85 -46.69
N GLU A 188 22.26 -10.69 -46.65
CA GLU A 188 22.61 -11.58 -47.76
C GLU A 188 21.87 -12.92 -47.62
N ASN A 189 21.18 -13.30 -48.69
CA ASN A 189 20.26 -14.42 -48.77
C ASN A 189 21.03 -15.75 -48.96
N GLU A 190 21.47 -16.38 -47.86
CA GLU A 190 21.93 -17.78 -47.88
C GLU A 190 20.90 -18.64 -47.14
N GLY A 191 20.11 -19.40 -47.91
CA GLY A 191 18.89 -20.03 -47.46
C GLY A 191 19.02 -20.89 -46.21
N ILE A 192 18.12 -20.65 -45.25
CA ILE A 192 17.37 -21.55 -44.36
C ILE A 192 16.76 -20.64 -43.27
N PHE A 193 15.43 -20.48 -43.29
CA PHE A 193 14.52 -20.00 -42.22
C PHE A 193 14.87 -18.71 -41.42
N TYR A 194 14.11 -17.65 -41.75
CA TYR A 194 13.67 -16.47 -40.97
C TYR A 194 14.61 -15.86 -39.90
N GLN A 195 15.32 -14.78 -40.26
CA GLN A 195 15.81 -13.75 -39.33
C GLN A 195 14.94 -12.50 -39.52
N LEU A 196 14.03 -12.22 -38.60
CA LEU A 196 12.95 -11.24 -38.77
C LEU A 196 12.65 -10.50 -37.46
N THR A 197 13.66 -9.99 -36.77
CA THR A 197 13.46 -9.40 -35.43
C THR A 197 14.41 -8.23 -35.18
N ALA A 198 14.08 -7.05 -35.70
CA ALA A 198 14.64 -5.79 -35.21
C ALA A 198 13.53 -5.09 -34.42
N GLY A 199 13.69 -4.94 -33.11
CA GLY A 199 12.74 -4.21 -32.28
C GLY A 199 12.59 -2.78 -32.80
N LEU A 200 11.36 -2.31 -32.94
CA LEU A 200 11.02 -0.96 -33.40
C LEU A 200 10.09 -0.34 -32.36
N ASP A 201 10.40 0.89 -31.96
CA ASP A 201 9.49 1.65 -31.10
C ASP A 201 9.43 3.13 -31.47
N VAL A 202 8.34 3.81 -31.12
CA VAL A 202 8.16 5.23 -31.37
C VAL A 202 7.45 5.91 -30.23
N VAL A 203 8.02 7.00 -29.75
CA VAL A 203 7.46 7.82 -28.67
C VAL A 203 7.46 9.29 -29.05
N GLU A 204 6.58 10.07 -28.43
CA GLU A 204 6.63 11.53 -28.51
C GLU A 204 7.29 12.11 -27.26
N THR A 205 8.30 12.96 -27.45
CA THR A 205 8.99 13.66 -26.37
C THR A 205 9.33 15.09 -26.79
N GLY A 206 9.07 16.06 -25.92
CA GLY A 206 9.41 17.47 -26.17
C GLY A 206 8.79 18.07 -27.44
N GLY A 207 7.63 17.57 -27.89
CA GLY A 207 6.99 17.97 -29.15
C GLY A 207 7.70 17.43 -30.41
N GLN A 208 8.53 16.40 -30.26
CA GLN A 208 9.23 15.69 -31.32
C GLN A 208 8.89 14.20 -31.26
N ILE A 209 9.04 13.52 -32.39
CA ILE A 209 8.91 12.07 -32.49
C ILE A 209 10.31 11.48 -32.35
N LEU A 210 10.50 10.57 -31.41
CA LEU A 210 11.70 9.75 -31.31
C LEU A 210 11.38 8.35 -31.84
N THR A 211 12.04 7.96 -32.92
CA THR A 211 11.99 6.59 -33.42
C THR A 211 13.17 5.81 -32.89
N LEU A 212 12.93 4.59 -32.47
CA LEU A 212 13.93 3.67 -31.94
C LEU A 212 13.97 2.41 -32.80
N HIS A 213 15.18 1.88 -32.98
CA HIS A 213 15.36 0.57 -33.60
C HIS A 213 16.58 -0.15 -33.04
N ARG A 214 16.58 -1.48 -33.16
CA ARG A 214 17.78 -2.28 -32.98
C ARG A 214 18.46 -2.60 -34.31
N ASP A 215 19.79 -2.54 -34.33
CA ASP A 215 20.56 -3.07 -35.46
C ASP A 215 20.65 -4.60 -35.36
N SER A 216 20.31 -5.29 -36.45
CA SER A 216 20.27 -6.75 -36.49
C SER A 216 21.64 -7.43 -36.51
N LEU A 217 22.74 -6.68 -36.70
CA LEU A 217 24.10 -7.21 -36.73
C LEU A 217 24.84 -6.98 -35.41
N THR A 218 24.62 -5.84 -34.75
CA THR A 218 25.29 -5.47 -33.51
C THR A 218 24.41 -5.63 -32.26
N ASP A 219 23.10 -5.80 -32.42
CA ASP A 219 22.07 -5.74 -31.35
C ASP A 219 22.07 -4.41 -30.57
N GLU A 220 22.72 -3.38 -31.12
CA GLU A 220 22.75 -2.05 -30.51
C GLU A 220 21.44 -1.30 -30.77
N VAL A 221 21.05 -0.48 -29.80
CA VAL A 221 19.85 0.36 -29.87
C VAL A 221 20.23 1.73 -30.42
N PHE A 222 19.46 2.21 -31.39
CA PHE A 222 19.65 3.50 -32.04
C PHE A 222 18.36 4.33 -32.02
N GLY A 223 18.52 5.65 -31.97
CA GLY A 223 17.44 6.62 -32.00
C GLY A 223 17.59 7.66 -33.10
N GLN A 224 16.47 8.19 -33.59
CA GLN A 224 16.46 9.37 -34.46
C GLN A 224 15.23 10.23 -34.18
N PHE A 225 15.44 11.55 -34.13
CA PHE A 225 14.36 12.51 -33.95
C PHE A 225 13.74 12.95 -35.28
N PHE A 226 12.42 13.12 -35.26
CA PHE A 226 11.61 13.71 -36.31
C PHE A 226 10.73 14.81 -35.71
N SER A 227 10.38 15.80 -36.53
CA SER A 227 9.28 16.70 -36.20
C SER A 227 7.96 15.95 -36.28
N GLN A 228 6.90 16.48 -35.67
CA GLN A 228 5.54 15.94 -35.79
C GLN A 228 5.00 15.85 -37.24
N ALA A 229 5.69 16.46 -38.22
CA ALA A 229 5.38 16.33 -39.65
C ALA A 229 6.13 15.15 -40.32
N GLY A 230 6.93 14.40 -39.59
CA GLY A 230 7.76 13.29 -40.10
C GLY A 230 9.07 13.74 -40.74
N VAL A 231 9.54 14.98 -40.50
CA VAL A 231 10.82 15.48 -41.05
C VAL A 231 11.94 15.28 -40.04
N SER A 232 13.00 14.57 -40.42
CA SER A 232 14.18 14.29 -39.58
C SER A 232 14.78 15.58 -38.99
N GLN A 233 15.14 15.51 -37.71
CA GLN A 233 15.71 16.61 -36.90
C GLN A 233 17.17 16.36 -36.51
N GLY A 234 17.87 15.50 -37.24
CA GLY A 234 19.27 15.17 -36.96
C GLY A 234 19.65 13.81 -37.52
N ASP A 235 20.92 13.48 -37.35
CA ASP A 235 21.43 12.15 -37.69
C ASP A 235 20.98 11.13 -36.63
N GLU A 236 20.94 9.85 -37.02
CA GLU A 236 20.78 8.71 -36.12
C GLU A 236 21.90 8.71 -35.07
N PHE A 237 21.56 8.38 -33.83
CA PHE A 237 22.50 8.30 -32.71
C PHE A 237 22.36 6.98 -31.95
N GLN A 238 23.48 6.48 -31.46
CA GLN A 238 23.55 5.25 -30.69
C GLN A 238 23.12 5.50 -29.23
N ILE A 239 22.30 4.62 -28.68
CA ILE A 239 21.75 4.68 -27.33
C ILE A 239 22.45 3.68 -26.40
N SER A 240 22.64 2.43 -26.85
CA SER A 240 23.34 1.40 -26.05
C SER A 240 24.86 1.46 -26.25
N SER A 241 25.66 1.07 -25.25
CA SER A 241 27.12 1.33 -25.25
C SER A 241 27.98 0.37 -26.11
N GLY A 242 27.36 -0.59 -26.79
CA GLY A 242 28.06 -1.53 -27.69
C GLY A 242 29.02 -2.50 -27.00
N GLN A 243 28.92 -2.66 -25.68
CA GLN A 243 29.78 -3.56 -24.89
C GLN A 243 29.26 -5.02 -24.83
N HIS A 244 28.14 -5.33 -25.48
CA HIS A 244 27.37 -6.57 -25.28
C HIS A 244 27.47 -7.53 -26.47
N GLY A 245 28.64 -7.55 -27.12
CA GLY A 245 28.85 -8.26 -28.38
C GLY A 245 28.43 -9.74 -28.32
N ASN A 246 27.65 -10.13 -29.32
CA ASN A 246 27.22 -11.48 -29.64
C ASN A 246 28.41 -12.47 -29.72
N GLU A 247 28.81 -13.08 -28.60
CA GLU A 247 29.98 -13.98 -28.55
C GLU A 247 29.73 -15.35 -29.19
N SER A 248 28.47 -15.75 -29.40
CA SER A 248 28.15 -17.15 -29.71
C SER A 248 27.98 -17.46 -31.20
N GLY A 249 27.76 -16.48 -32.07
CA GLY A 249 27.61 -16.70 -33.52
C GLY A 249 26.51 -17.71 -33.90
N ALA A 250 25.62 -18.02 -32.96
CA ALA A 250 24.45 -18.85 -33.16
C ALA A 250 23.23 -17.93 -33.08
N ALA A 251 22.42 -17.91 -34.13
CA ALA A 251 21.12 -17.25 -34.10
C ALA A 251 20.22 -17.98 -33.09
N VAL A 252 20.26 -17.56 -31.84
CA VAL A 252 19.29 -17.94 -30.82
C VAL A 252 18.11 -16.97 -30.97
N PHE A 253 16.91 -17.53 -30.96
CA PHE A 253 15.65 -16.83 -31.18
C PHE A 253 15.41 -15.86 -30.01
N HIS A 254 15.70 -14.58 -30.21
CA HIS A 254 15.32 -13.54 -29.26
C HIS A 254 14.30 -12.65 -29.96
N ASP A 255 13.03 -12.85 -29.62
CA ASP A 255 11.97 -11.93 -29.99
C ASP A 255 12.37 -10.56 -29.42
N GLY A 256 12.71 -9.63 -30.32
CA GLY A 256 13.46 -8.42 -30.02
C GLY A 256 12.56 -7.30 -29.50
N TYR A 257 12.25 -7.31 -28.21
CA TYR A 257 11.46 -6.26 -27.57
C TYR A 257 12.37 -5.09 -27.18
N LEU A 258 12.16 -3.98 -27.87
CA LEU A 258 12.70 -2.66 -27.57
C LEU A 258 11.46 -1.83 -27.25
N GLU A 259 11.41 -1.25 -26.06
CA GLU A 259 10.27 -0.45 -25.64
C GLU A 259 10.75 0.82 -24.94
N ALA A 260 10.00 1.89 -25.14
CA ALA A 260 10.23 3.18 -24.55
C ALA A 260 8.93 3.82 -24.12
N VAL A 261 9.03 4.63 -23.06
CA VAL A 261 7.92 5.42 -22.55
C VAL A 261 8.40 6.82 -22.24
N THR A 262 7.54 7.80 -22.53
CA THR A 262 7.81 9.19 -22.16
C THR A 262 7.31 9.44 -20.74
N LEU A 263 8.20 9.90 -19.88
CA LEU A 263 7.92 10.24 -18.49
C LEU A 263 7.14 11.56 -18.41
N THR A 264 6.52 11.80 -17.26
CA THR A 264 5.69 13.00 -17.01
C THR A 264 6.46 14.32 -17.14
N ASP A 265 7.79 14.28 -17.01
CA ASP A 265 8.68 15.44 -17.19
C ASP A 265 9.24 15.59 -18.62
N GLY A 266 8.80 14.73 -19.54
CA GLY A 266 9.18 14.71 -20.95
C GLY A 266 10.47 13.95 -21.26
N ARG A 267 11.15 13.36 -20.27
CA ARG A 267 12.27 12.43 -20.53
C ARG A 267 11.74 11.10 -21.09
N VAL A 268 12.62 10.28 -21.65
CA VAL A 268 12.25 8.98 -22.24
C VAL A 268 13.04 7.88 -21.56
N ALA A 269 12.34 6.96 -20.90
CA ALA A 269 12.93 5.72 -20.41
C ALA A 269 12.87 4.66 -21.53
N ILE A 270 13.96 3.94 -21.76
CA ILE A 270 14.10 2.98 -22.85
C ILE A 270 14.66 1.69 -22.27
N THR A 271 14.00 0.56 -22.54
CA THR A 271 14.44 -0.77 -22.13
C THR A 271 14.65 -1.71 -23.32
N TRP A 272 15.61 -2.62 -23.16
CA TRP A 272 15.87 -3.69 -24.11
C TRP A 272 16.50 -4.88 -23.36
N ALA A 273 16.51 -6.03 -24.01
CA ALA A 273 17.19 -7.23 -23.53
C ALA A 273 18.40 -7.54 -24.42
N ASP A 274 19.53 -7.94 -23.83
CA ASP A 274 20.81 -8.13 -24.52
C ASP A 274 21.58 -9.32 -23.94
N GLU A 275 22.29 -10.09 -24.78
CA GLU A 275 23.04 -11.28 -24.36
C GLU A 275 24.45 -10.90 -23.89
N VAL A 276 24.80 -11.25 -22.65
CA VAL A 276 26.16 -11.06 -22.12
C VAL A 276 26.61 -12.36 -21.46
N ASP A 277 27.74 -12.90 -21.92
CA ASP A 277 28.34 -14.14 -21.40
C ASP A 277 27.42 -15.39 -21.43
N GLY A 278 26.39 -15.39 -22.30
CA GLY A 278 25.44 -16.50 -22.46
C GLY A 278 24.17 -16.40 -21.62
N ASP A 279 23.99 -15.31 -20.86
CA ASP A 279 22.75 -14.95 -20.17
C ASP A 279 22.11 -13.72 -20.85
N ILE A 280 20.78 -13.70 -20.96
CA ILE A 280 20.05 -12.54 -21.48
C ILE A 280 19.75 -11.60 -20.32
N ASN A 281 20.17 -10.36 -20.43
CA ASN A 281 20.02 -9.34 -19.40
C ASN A 281 19.12 -8.20 -19.86
N VAL A 282 18.35 -7.65 -18.94
CA VAL A 282 17.46 -6.53 -19.15
C VAL A 282 18.19 -5.25 -18.81
N TRP A 283 18.17 -4.30 -19.74
CA TRP A 283 18.85 -3.03 -19.63
C TRP A 283 17.86 -1.88 -19.70
N VAL A 284 18.22 -0.77 -19.05
CA VAL A 284 17.46 0.47 -19.10
C VAL A 284 18.38 1.68 -19.19
N THR A 285 17.93 2.71 -19.89
CA THR A 285 18.55 4.04 -19.93
C THR A 285 17.45 5.10 -19.93
N VAL A 286 17.78 6.34 -19.57
CA VAL A 286 16.83 7.46 -19.66
C VAL A 286 17.48 8.60 -20.44
N LEU A 287 16.80 9.07 -21.48
CA LEU A 287 17.21 10.22 -22.27
C LEU A 287 16.44 11.47 -21.86
N ASN A 288 17.09 12.62 -21.95
CA ASN A 288 16.40 13.90 -21.97
C ASN A 288 15.65 14.06 -23.29
N ALA A 289 14.66 14.97 -23.34
CA ALA A 289 13.88 15.23 -24.54
C ALA A 289 14.72 15.66 -25.77
N ASP A 290 15.96 16.11 -25.56
CA ASP A 290 16.91 16.46 -26.63
C ASP A 290 17.80 15.27 -27.08
N GLY A 291 17.58 14.08 -26.53
CA GLY A 291 18.34 12.86 -26.80
C GLY A 291 19.62 12.69 -25.98
N SER A 292 20.00 13.68 -25.15
CA SER A 292 21.16 13.53 -24.29
C SER A 292 20.87 12.54 -23.15
N VAL A 293 21.84 11.71 -22.78
CA VAL A 293 21.70 10.72 -21.71
C VAL A 293 21.48 11.42 -20.36
N SER A 294 20.33 11.15 -19.73
CA SER A 294 19.95 11.62 -18.39
C SER A 294 20.39 10.62 -17.31
N VAL A 295 20.06 9.34 -17.54
CA VAL A 295 20.48 8.20 -16.71
C VAL A 295 21.29 7.29 -17.61
N ALA A 296 22.52 6.96 -17.18
CA ALA A 296 23.37 6.06 -17.93
C ALA A 296 22.77 4.64 -17.98
N GLU A 297 23.06 3.93 -19.07
CA GLU A 297 22.73 2.52 -19.26
C GLU A 297 23.09 1.67 -18.04
N ARG A 298 22.14 0.83 -17.62
CA ARG A 298 22.23 -0.03 -16.44
C ARG A 298 21.50 -1.35 -16.68
N GLN A 299 22.06 -2.43 -16.16
CA GLN A 299 21.37 -3.72 -16.04
C GLN A 299 20.35 -3.68 -14.89
N VAL A 300 19.11 -4.07 -15.19
CA VAL A 300 17.98 -4.10 -14.25
C VAL A 300 17.99 -5.41 -13.45
N ASN A 301 18.09 -6.55 -14.14
CA ASN A 301 18.06 -7.87 -13.53
C ASN A 301 19.44 -8.23 -12.92
N THR A 302 19.67 -7.85 -11.67
CA THR A 302 20.93 -8.13 -10.97
C THR A 302 20.77 -9.17 -9.86
N GLY A 303 21.87 -9.72 -9.35
CA GLY A 303 21.85 -10.66 -8.22
C GLY A 303 21.24 -12.01 -8.57
N ASP A 304 20.29 -12.49 -7.76
CA ASP A 304 19.64 -13.80 -7.92
C ASP A 304 18.76 -13.88 -9.18
N PHE A 305 18.43 -12.73 -9.78
CA PHE A 305 17.63 -12.59 -11.01
C PHE A 305 18.48 -12.46 -12.29
N ALA A 306 19.82 -12.55 -12.17
CA ALA A 306 20.75 -12.38 -13.30
C ALA A 306 20.99 -13.65 -14.13
N ALA A 307 20.53 -14.82 -13.67
CA ALA A 307 20.81 -16.10 -14.33
C ALA A 307 19.66 -16.57 -15.22
N GLY A 308 19.95 -17.09 -16.41
CA GLY A 308 18.96 -17.72 -17.32
C GLY A 308 18.43 -16.81 -18.43
N GLU A 309 17.51 -17.35 -19.23
CA GLU A 309 16.91 -16.63 -20.36
C GLU A 309 15.82 -15.66 -19.88
N GLN A 310 16.15 -14.36 -19.86
CA GLN A 310 15.23 -13.26 -19.60
C GLN A 310 14.68 -12.70 -20.91
N PHE A 311 13.39 -12.37 -20.97
CA PHE A 311 12.72 -11.92 -22.19
C PHE A 311 11.54 -11.01 -21.86
N HIS A 312 11.02 -10.30 -22.87
CA HIS A 312 9.85 -9.40 -22.75
C HIS A 312 10.07 -8.26 -21.75
N ALA A 313 11.20 -7.57 -21.90
CA ALA A 313 11.48 -6.36 -21.14
C ALA A 313 10.53 -5.24 -21.60
N ASN A 314 9.72 -4.73 -20.68
CA ASN A 314 8.82 -3.61 -20.91
C ASN A 314 9.09 -2.48 -19.92
N VAL A 315 8.75 -1.24 -20.29
CA VAL A 315 8.94 -0.04 -19.45
C VAL A 315 7.67 0.80 -19.35
N HIS A 316 7.35 1.22 -18.13
CA HIS A 316 6.12 1.96 -17.81
C HIS A 316 6.46 3.24 -17.05
N ALA A 317 5.82 4.36 -17.40
CA ALA A 317 6.02 5.63 -16.71
C ALA A 317 5.13 5.67 -15.46
N LEU A 318 5.65 6.12 -14.33
CA LEU A 318 4.88 6.21 -13.09
C LEU A 318 4.38 7.65 -12.87
N ALA A 319 3.25 7.79 -12.16
CA ALA A 319 2.63 9.09 -11.90
C ALA A 319 3.53 10.03 -11.05
N ASP A 320 4.40 9.46 -10.22
CA ASP A 320 5.40 10.18 -9.43
C ASP A 320 6.58 10.73 -10.27
N GLY A 321 6.60 10.43 -11.58
CA GLY A 321 7.66 10.78 -12.52
C GLY A 321 8.82 9.78 -12.59
N GLY A 322 8.73 8.67 -11.86
CA GLY A 322 9.58 7.49 -12.00
C GLY A 322 9.18 6.60 -13.18
N PHE A 323 9.72 5.39 -13.20
CA PHE A 323 9.36 4.35 -14.17
C PHE A 323 9.53 2.95 -13.59
N ALA A 324 8.78 1.98 -14.08
CA ALA A 324 8.92 0.57 -13.75
C ALA A 324 9.43 -0.21 -14.97
N VAL A 325 10.36 -1.13 -14.75
CA VAL A 325 10.79 -2.09 -15.77
C VAL A 325 10.30 -3.47 -15.39
N THR A 326 9.65 -4.15 -16.32
CA THR A 326 9.13 -5.50 -16.15
C THR A 326 9.81 -6.46 -17.10
N TRP A 327 9.93 -7.73 -16.73
CA TRP A 327 10.49 -8.77 -17.59
C TRP A 327 10.09 -10.18 -17.16
N ASN A 328 10.29 -11.16 -18.04
CA ASN A 328 9.99 -12.57 -17.80
C ASN A 328 11.26 -13.43 -17.80
N GLN A 329 11.22 -14.55 -17.07
CA GLN A 329 12.26 -15.59 -17.09
C GLN A 329 11.67 -16.97 -17.42
N ASN A 330 12.29 -17.71 -18.34
CA ASN A 330 11.78 -19.02 -18.76
C ASN A 330 12.94 -19.96 -19.05
N PHE A 331 13.12 -21.00 -18.22
CA PHE A 331 13.95 -22.14 -18.62
C PHE A 331 13.54 -23.44 -17.93
N ALA A 332 13.69 -24.55 -18.65
CA ALA A 332 13.56 -25.90 -18.11
C ALA A 332 14.69 -26.18 -17.09
N GLY A 333 14.40 -25.91 -15.82
CA GLY A 333 15.33 -26.15 -14.69
C GLY A 333 15.77 -24.91 -13.92
N ALA A 334 15.26 -23.72 -14.23
CA ALA A 334 15.39 -22.56 -13.34
C ALA A 334 14.69 -22.84 -12.00
N GLN A 335 15.23 -22.31 -10.89
CA GLN A 335 14.59 -22.43 -9.58
C GLN A 335 13.23 -21.71 -9.56
N ASP A 336 13.08 -20.61 -10.33
CA ASP A 336 11.92 -19.72 -10.29
C ASP A 336 11.54 -19.17 -11.70
N PRO A 337 10.67 -19.86 -12.47
CA PRO A 337 10.08 -19.27 -13.67
C PRO A 337 9.01 -18.24 -13.27
N GLY A 338 9.15 -16.99 -13.73
CA GLY A 338 8.28 -15.92 -13.27
C GLY A 338 8.34 -14.62 -14.05
N GLY A 339 7.40 -13.73 -13.73
CA GLY A 339 7.40 -12.34 -14.16
C GLY A 339 7.93 -11.45 -13.03
N PHE A 340 8.72 -10.44 -13.37
CA PHE A 340 9.42 -9.59 -12.42
C PHE A 340 9.19 -8.11 -12.71
N VAL A 341 9.27 -7.27 -11.68
CA VAL A 341 9.24 -5.82 -11.81
C VAL A 341 10.28 -5.16 -10.89
N GLN A 342 10.93 -4.11 -11.39
CA GLN A 342 11.76 -3.20 -10.60
C GLN A 342 11.33 -1.76 -10.87
N CYS A 343 10.98 -1.04 -9.81
CA CYS A 343 10.67 0.38 -9.87
C CYS A 343 11.94 1.23 -9.79
N PHE A 344 11.92 2.38 -10.45
CA PHE A 344 13.00 3.35 -10.47
C PHE A 344 12.42 4.75 -10.24
N ALA A 345 13.10 5.51 -9.38
CA ALA A 345 12.84 6.93 -9.24
C ALA A 345 13.19 7.66 -10.56
N ALA A 346 12.69 8.88 -10.70
CA ALA A 346 12.95 9.75 -11.85
C ALA A 346 14.46 9.85 -12.21
N ASN A 347 15.37 9.77 -11.24
CA ASN A 347 16.82 9.84 -11.45
C ASN A 347 17.48 8.50 -11.84
N GLY A 348 16.70 7.42 -12.04
CA GLY A 348 17.17 6.09 -12.39
C GLY A 348 17.72 5.26 -11.23
N SER A 349 17.52 5.70 -9.98
CA SER A 349 17.84 4.90 -8.79
C SER A 349 16.72 3.88 -8.55
N PRO A 350 17.03 2.60 -8.25
CA PRO A 350 16.01 1.62 -7.92
C PRO A 350 15.27 2.04 -6.64
N VAL A 351 13.97 1.79 -6.63
CA VAL A 351 13.06 2.01 -5.50
C VAL A 351 12.53 0.65 -5.08
N GLY A 352 12.77 0.26 -3.83
CA GLY A 352 12.45 -1.09 -3.34
C GLY A 352 13.28 -2.22 -3.96
N ASP A 353 13.02 -3.43 -3.51
CA ASP A 353 13.59 -4.66 -4.06
C ASP A 353 12.83 -5.09 -5.35
N THR A 354 13.48 -5.89 -6.19
CA THR A 354 12.82 -6.53 -7.34
C THR A 354 11.69 -7.44 -6.84
N LEU A 355 10.47 -7.19 -7.33
CA LEU A 355 9.29 -7.97 -6.97
C LEU A 355 9.07 -9.13 -7.96
N VAL A 356 8.71 -10.30 -7.43
CA VAL A 356 8.29 -11.47 -8.21
C VAL A 356 6.77 -11.45 -8.31
N VAL A 357 6.25 -11.17 -9.51
CA VAL A 357 4.83 -10.90 -9.73
C VAL A 357 4.04 -12.14 -10.15
N ALA A 358 4.73 -13.21 -10.54
CA ALA A 358 4.10 -14.51 -10.75
C ALA A 358 5.11 -15.65 -10.63
N ASN A 359 4.79 -16.67 -9.83
CA ASN A 359 5.56 -17.91 -9.72
C ASN A 359 4.86 -19.04 -10.49
N GLY A 360 5.31 -19.31 -11.71
CA GLY A 360 4.76 -20.38 -12.55
C GLY A 360 5.67 -21.60 -12.52
N THR A 361 5.20 -22.75 -12.05
CA THR A 361 5.95 -24.03 -12.17
C THR A 361 5.95 -24.61 -13.59
N ALA A 362 5.30 -23.96 -14.57
CA ALA A 362 5.08 -24.49 -15.90
C ALA A 362 5.94 -23.76 -16.96
N SER A 363 6.51 -24.54 -17.88
CA SER A 363 7.22 -24.03 -19.06
C SER A 363 6.21 -23.52 -20.10
N GLY A 364 6.49 -22.37 -20.73
CA GLY A 364 5.66 -21.82 -21.83
C GLY A 364 4.55 -20.86 -21.38
N VAL A 365 4.80 -20.14 -20.30
CA VAL A 365 3.93 -19.17 -19.62
C VAL A 365 4.59 -17.80 -19.82
N GLY A 366 3.97 -16.86 -20.52
CA GLY A 366 4.50 -15.51 -20.69
C GLY A 366 3.57 -14.48 -20.06
N TYR A 367 4.11 -13.53 -19.32
CA TYR A 367 3.33 -12.50 -18.63
C TYR A 367 3.32 -11.21 -19.44
N GLY A 368 2.21 -10.48 -19.36
CA GLY A 368 2.04 -9.11 -19.83
C GLY A 368 1.83 -8.21 -18.62
N PHE A 369 2.28 -6.96 -18.70
CA PHE A 369 2.16 -5.99 -17.62
C PHE A 369 1.47 -4.74 -18.17
N ILE A 370 0.51 -4.21 -17.42
CA ILE A 370 -0.35 -3.10 -17.82
C ILE A 370 -0.31 -2.06 -16.70
N ASP A 371 0.20 -0.88 -17.02
CA ASP A 371 0.17 0.29 -16.14
C ASP A 371 -1.26 0.82 -15.96
N LEU A 372 -1.66 1.06 -14.71
CA LEU A 372 -2.94 1.67 -14.33
C LEU A 372 -2.79 3.18 -14.05
N ASP A 373 -2.10 3.90 -14.93
CA ASP A 373 -1.90 5.34 -14.83
C ASP A 373 -1.22 5.78 -13.52
N GLY A 374 -0.25 4.97 -13.06
CA GLY A 374 0.53 5.24 -11.85
C GLY A 374 -0.19 5.00 -10.53
N SER A 375 -1.39 4.41 -10.53
CA SER A 375 -2.01 3.86 -9.31
C SER A 375 -1.63 2.39 -9.04
N GLY A 376 -0.88 1.75 -9.95
CA GLY A 376 -0.46 0.36 -9.81
C GLY A 376 -0.14 -0.31 -11.15
N LEU A 377 0.31 -1.57 -11.09
CA LEU A 377 0.63 -2.40 -12.25
C LEU A 377 -0.27 -3.64 -12.26
N LEU A 378 -1.04 -3.83 -13.33
CA LEU A 378 -1.86 -5.01 -13.55
C LEU A 378 -1.09 -6.05 -14.36
N VAL A 379 -1.08 -7.30 -13.89
CA VAL A 379 -0.35 -8.39 -14.56
C VAL A 379 -1.33 -9.32 -15.28
N ASP A 380 -1.15 -9.47 -16.59
CA ASP A 380 -1.85 -10.43 -17.44
C ASP A 380 -0.93 -11.62 -17.78
N TRP A 381 -1.51 -12.73 -18.20
CA TRP A 381 -0.80 -13.96 -18.52
C TRP A 381 -1.30 -14.62 -19.81
N TYR A 382 -0.37 -14.98 -20.72
CA TYR A 382 -0.63 -15.82 -21.90
C TYR A 382 0.07 -17.18 -21.81
N GLY A 383 -0.71 -18.26 -21.92
CA GLY A 383 -0.22 -19.64 -21.88
C GLY A 383 -1.33 -20.69 -21.93
N ASN A 384 -0.95 -21.98 -22.02
CA ASN A 384 -1.92 -23.10 -21.98
C ASN A 384 -2.59 -23.17 -20.60
N VAL A 385 -3.90 -22.88 -20.58
CA VAL A 385 -4.76 -22.65 -19.41
C VAL A 385 -4.93 -23.88 -18.48
N SER A 386 -4.38 -25.05 -18.81
CA SER A 386 -4.73 -26.31 -18.15
C SER A 386 -4.11 -26.57 -16.77
N ASP A 387 -3.11 -25.78 -16.33
CA ASP A 387 -2.34 -26.07 -15.10
C ASP A 387 -2.45 -24.99 -13.99
N LEU A 388 -3.44 -24.08 -14.06
CA LEU A 388 -3.61 -23.04 -13.04
C LEU A 388 -4.47 -23.52 -11.85
N THR A 389 -3.83 -23.98 -10.78
CA THR A 389 -4.48 -24.17 -9.48
C THR A 389 -3.85 -23.25 -8.42
N GLY A 390 -4.48 -22.10 -8.17
CA GLY A 390 -4.49 -21.48 -6.83
C GLY A 390 -3.47 -20.39 -6.48
N GLY A 391 -3.11 -19.48 -7.37
CA GLY A 391 -2.44 -18.22 -7.00
C GLY A 391 -3.42 -17.06 -6.99
N THR A 392 -3.53 -16.33 -5.89
CA THR A 392 -4.12 -14.98 -5.84
C THR A 392 -3.29 -14.05 -6.72
N VAL A 393 -3.93 -13.07 -7.35
CA VAL A 393 -3.21 -11.95 -7.95
C VAL A 393 -2.80 -11.09 -6.76
N ASP A 394 -1.52 -11.13 -6.38
CA ASP A 394 -0.97 -10.17 -5.42
C ASP A 394 -0.91 -8.82 -6.13
N GLU A 395 -1.56 -7.81 -5.55
CA GLU A 395 -1.46 -6.42 -5.97
C GLU A 395 0.00 -5.96 -5.79
N VAL A 396 0.59 -5.39 -6.85
CA VAL A 396 1.94 -4.85 -6.80
C VAL A 396 1.88 -3.49 -6.13
N VAL A 397 2.27 -3.46 -4.86
CA VAL A 397 2.32 -2.25 -4.04
C VAL A 397 3.61 -1.47 -4.33
N ILE A 398 3.47 -0.18 -4.64
CA ILE A 398 4.58 0.76 -4.88
C ILE A 398 4.72 1.63 -3.62
N PRO A 399 5.94 1.96 -3.17
CA PRO A 399 6.14 2.85 -2.02
C PRO A 399 5.47 4.22 -2.14
N GLY A 400 4.80 4.68 -1.08
CA GLY A 400 4.18 6.01 -0.99
C GLY A 400 2.82 6.08 -1.68
N GLN A 401 2.02 5.03 -1.56
CA GLN A 401 0.77 4.84 -2.27
C GLN A 401 -0.46 5.38 -1.54
N THR A 402 -1.54 5.55 -2.30
CA THR A 402 -2.89 5.65 -1.75
C THR A 402 -3.66 4.40 -2.16
N LEU A 403 -3.95 3.53 -1.21
CA LEU A 403 -4.78 2.34 -1.35
C LEU A 403 -6.20 2.67 -0.88
N THR A 404 -7.20 2.27 -1.64
CA THR A 404 -8.60 2.56 -1.31
C THR A 404 -9.48 1.35 -1.62
N GLY A 405 -10.08 0.79 -0.58
CA GLY A 405 -11.08 -0.28 -0.61
C GLY A 405 -12.45 0.21 -1.09
N ASP A 406 -13.40 -0.71 -1.18
CA ASP A 406 -14.80 -0.42 -1.51
C ASP A 406 -15.72 -0.58 -0.29
N ASP A 407 -17.03 -0.85 -0.50
CA ASP A 407 -17.97 -1.05 0.62
C ASP A 407 -18.06 -2.56 1.02
N THR A 408 -17.07 -3.36 0.64
CA THR A 408 -16.95 -4.79 0.93
C THR A 408 -15.65 -5.12 1.65
N ASN A 409 -15.49 -6.37 2.08
CA ASN A 409 -14.33 -6.79 2.84
C ASN A 409 -13.04 -6.78 1.99
N ASP A 410 -12.11 -5.91 2.37
CA ASP A 410 -10.85 -5.72 1.66
C ASP A 410 -9.62 -6.25 2.43
N THR A 411 -8.54 -6.47 1.70
CA THR A 411 -7.21 -6.74 2.28
C THR A 411 -6.20 -5.84 1.59
N LEU A 412 -5.69 -4.84 2.31
CA LEU A 412 -4.82 -3.79 1.77
C LEU A 412 -3.51 -3.75 2.58
N ALA A 413 -2.38 -3.56 1.91
CA ALA A 413 -1.06 -3.45 2.55
C ALA A 413 -0.21 -2.39 1.84
N GLY A 414 0.30 -1.38 2.58
CA GLY A 414 1.12 -0.27 2.05
C GLY A 414 2.59 -0.66 1.78
N GLY A 415 3.15 -1.53 2.62
CA GLY A 415 4.46 -2.12 2.37
C GLY A 415 5.58 -1.26 2.93
N ALA A 416 6.22 -0.42 2.12
CA ALA A 416 7.33 0.41 2.59
C ALA A 416 7.21 1.83 2.04
N GLY A 417 7.57 2.83 2.83
CA GLY A 417 7.31 4.24 2.54
C GLY A 417 6.10 4.77 3.31
N ASP A 418 5.88 6.09 3.28
CA ASP A 418 4.73 6.71 3.95
C ASP A 418 3.47 6.54 3.06
N ASP A 419 2.58 5.61 3.41
CA ASP A 419 1.40 5.22 2.64
C ASP A 419 0.10 5.82 3.19
N THR A 420 -0.97 5.79 2.39
CA THR A 420 -2.33 6.14 2.80
C THR A 420 -3.27 5.00 2.43
N ILE A 421 -3.97 4.43 3.40
CA ILE A 421 -4.84 3.26 3.22
C ILE A 421 -6.23 3.62 3.73
N LEU A 422 -7.25 3.43 2.90
CA LEU A 422 -8.65 3.70 3.24
C LEU A 422 -9.51 2.44 2.98
N GLY A 423 -9.98 1.76 4.02
CA GLY A 423 -10.85 0.58 3.92
C GLY A 423 -12.27 0.90 3.45
N ASN A 424 -12.79 2.08 3.82
CA ASN A 424 -14.15 2.54 3.56
C ASN A 424 -15.23 1.78 4.32
N GLY A 425 -15.73 0.66 3.80
CA GLY A 425 -16.79 -0.07 4.48
C GLY A 425 -16.64 -1.55 4.28
N GLY A 426 -16.94 -2.37 5.27
CA GLY A 426 -16.71 -3.80 5.15
C GLY A 426 -16.30 -4.44 6.45
N LYS A 427 -15.40 -5.40 6.36
CA LYS A 427 -14.62 -5.90 7.48
C LYS A 427 -13.27 -6.18 6.88
N ASP A 428 -12.38 -5.25 7.10
CA ASP A 428 -11.17 -5.08 6.31
C ASP A 428 -9.96 -5.56 7.10
N VAL A 429 -8.90 -5.87 6.36
CA VAL A 429 -7.60 -6.21 6.93
C VAL A 429 -6.59 -5.26 6.31
N LEU A 430 -6.14 -4.29 7.10
CA LEU A 430 -5.29 -3.18 6.66
C LEU A 430 -3.92 -3.27 7.33
N SER A 431 -2.85 -3.02 6.57
CA SER A 431 -1.47 -2.98 7.06
C SER A 431 -0.73 -1.79 6.49
N GLY A 432 -0.22 -0.88 7.32
CA GLY A 432 0.64 0.23 6.90
C GLY A 432 1.96 -0.30 6.32
N GLY A 433 2.84 -0.79 7.18
CA GLY A 433 4.11 -1.39 6.80
C GLY A 433 5.27 -0.60 7.41
N ASP A 434 6.36 -0.42 6.66
CA ASP A 434 7.47 0.44 7.08
C ASP A 434 7.19 1.88 6.62
N GLY A 435 7.10 2.87 7.50
CA GLY A 435 6.84 4.25 7.12
C GLY A 435 5.93 4.97 8.10
N ASN A 436 5.66 6.25 7.88
CA ASN A 436 4.65 6.97 8.66
C ASN A 436 3.36 6.97 7.85
N ASP A 437 2.48 6.04 8.17
CA ASP A 437 1.30 5.73 7.37
C ASP A 437 0.05 6.45 7.89
N ILE A 438 -0.92 6.62 6.99
CA ILE A 438 -2.27 7.06 7.33
C ILE A 438 -3.21 5.90 7.02
N VAL A 439 -3.85 5.32 8.03
CA VAL A 439 -4.73 4.16 7.85
C VAL A 439 -6.12 4.44 8.41
N GLY A 440 -7.15 4.39 7.56
CA GLY A 440 -8.54 4.52 7.95
C GLY A 440 -9.33 3.24 7.69
N GLY A 441 -9.86 2.59 8.72
CA GLY A 441 -10.73 1.42 8.62
C GLY A 441 -12.06 1.75 7.95
N GLY A 442 -12.79 2.69 8.55
CA GLY A 442 -14.06 3.17 8.03
C GLY A 442 -15.22 2.50 8.75
N ALA A 443 -16.22 1.99 8.04
CA ALA A 443 -17.37 1.33 8.66
C ALA A 443 -17.22 -0.18 8.60
N GLY A 444 -16.98 -0.85 9.71
CA GLY A 444 -16.67 -2.26 9.70
C GLY A 444 -16.18 -2.75 11.03
N ALA A 445 -15.94 -4.05 11.14
CA ALA A 445 -15.19 -4.58 12.27
C ALA A 445 -13.82 -4.96 11.72
N ASP A 446 -12.93 -3.99 11.66
CA ASP A 446 -11.69 -4.02 10.87
C ASP A 446 -10.51 -4.54 11.69
N GLY A 447 -9.48 -4.99 11.00
CA GLY A 447 -8.20 -5.37 11.58
C GLY A 447 -7.10 -4.50 11.00
N ILE A 448 -6.51 -3.64 11.82
CA ILE A 448 -5.55 -2.62 11.38
C ILE A 448 -4.21 -2.83 12.08
N GLN A 449 -3.13 -2.79 11.31
CA GLN A 449 -1.74 -2.81 11.79
C GLN A 449 -0.99 -1.63 11.18
N GLY A 450 -0.44 -0.72 11.99
CA GLY A 450 0.46 0.34 11.51
C GLY A 450 1.82 -0.25 11.10
N ASN A 451 2.44 -0.99 12.03
CA ASN A 451 3.77 -1.59 11.96
C ASN A 451 4.90 -0.61 12.29
N ASP A 452 5.90 -0.40 11.42
CA ASP A 452 7.12 0.34 11.77
C ASP A 452 7.00 1.80 11.32
N GLY A 453 7.00 2.77 12.24
CA GLY A 453 7.01 4.20 11.98
C GLY A 453 5.93 4.92 12.78
N ASN A 454 5.80 6.24 12.61
CA ASN A 454 4.84 7.03 13.38
C ASN A 454 3.54 7.14 12.61
N ASP A 455 2.58 6.26 12.90
CA ASP A 455 1.37 6.08 12.13
C ASP A 455 0.20 6.93 12.64
N SER A 456 -0.72 7.26 11.74
CA SER A 456 -2.01 7.89 12.04
C SER A 456 -3.12 6.93 11.68
N ILE A 457 -3.77 6.34 12.68
CA ILE A 457 -4.78 5.29 12.51
C ILE A 457 -6.15 5.78 12.99
N ASP A 458 -7.17 5.58 12.17
CA ASP A 458 -8.59 5.83 12.47
C ASP A 458 -9.38 4.54 12.21
N GLY A 459 -9.87 3.88 13.26
CA GLY A 459 -10.69 2.67 13.18
C GLY A 459 -12.03 2.94 12.49
N GLY A 460 -12.66 4.06 12.86
CA GLY A 460 -13.90 4.52 12.30
C GLY A 460 -15.11 4.03 13.07
N GLY A 461 -15.79 2.98 12.62
CA GLY A 461 -16.99 2.51 13.30
C GLY A 461 -17.26 1.03 13.13
N GLY A 462 -17.45 0.37 14.25
CA GLY A 462 -17.69 -1.05 14.47
C GLY A 462 -16.68 -1.57 15.49
N ASP A 463 -16.61 -2.88 15.73
CA ASP A 463 -15.71 -3.40 16.77
C ASP A 463 -14.36 -3.76 16.13
N ASP A 464 -13.38 -2.87 16.27
CA ASP A 464 -12.09 -2.92 15.57
C ASP A 464 -10.98 -3.58 16.39
N LEU A 465 -9.99 -4.13 15.68
CA LEU A 465 -8.73 -4.61 16.25
C LEU A 465 -7.58 -3.80 15.67
N ILE A 466 -6.99 -2.93 16.50
CA ILE A 466 -5.97 -1.97 16.06
C ILE A 466 -4.65 -2.24 16.79
N ALA A 467 -3.55 -2.26 16.04
CA ALA A 467 -2.20 -2.23 16.58
C ALA A 467 -1.40 -1.11 15.89
N GLY A 468 -0.87 -0.16 16.66
CA GLY A 468 0.04 0.89 16.18
C GLY A 468 1.34 0.27 15.67
N GLY A 469 2.17 -0.22 16.59
CA GLY A 469 3.39 -0.96 16.26
C GLY A 469 4.62 -0.33 16.90
N ASP A 470 5.65 -0.07 16.11
CA ASP A 470 6.90 0.55 16.55
C ASP A 470 6.93 2.01 16.07
N GLY A 471 6.78 3.00 16.94
CA GLY A 471 6.85 4.42 16.60
C GLY A 471 6.02 5.26 17.57
N ASP A 472 6.05 6.58 17.43
CA ASP A 472 5.12 7.42 18.21
C ASP A 472 3.81 7.54 17.41
N ASP A 473 2.81 6.70 17.72
CA ASP A 473 1.58 6.55 16.95
C ASP A 473 0.44 7.46 17.44
N VAL A 474 -0.50 7.78 16.54
CA VAL A 474 -1.77 8.44 16.87
C VAL A 474 -2.91 7.52 16.43
N ILE A 475 -3.69 7.04 17.39
CA ILE A 475 -4.75 6.06 17.17
C ILE A 475 -6.09 6.60 17.69
N ASP A 476 -7.10 6.56 16.83
CA ASP A 476 -8.50 6.83 17.16
C ASP A 476 -9.31 5.55 16.89
N GLY A 477 -9.91 4.95 17.93
CA GLY A 477 -10.77 3.77 17.82
C GLY A 477 -12.09 4.09 17.12
N GLY A 478 -12.65 5.26 17.40
CA GLY A 478 -13.92 5.72 16.86
C GLY A 478 -15.11 5.15 17.63
N ALA A 479 -16.04 4.49 16.92
CA ALA A 479 -17.30 4.03 17.51
C ALA A 479 -17.41 2.52 17.53
N GLY A 480 -17.48 1.89 18.70
CA GLY A 480 -17.67 0.45 18.84
C GLY A 480 -16.99 -0.07 20.09
N ASN A 481 -16.75 -1.38 20.18
CA ASN A 481 -15.96 -1.92 21.29
C ASN A 481 -14.63 -2.38 20.71
N ASP A 482 -13.65 -1.49 20.80
CA ASP A 482 -12.38 -1.61 20.10
C ASP A 482 -11.33 -2.27 21.00
N ASN A 483 -10.39 -2.94 20.35
CA ASN A 483 -9.22 -3.50 21.01
C ASN A 483 -7.97 -2.88 20.40
N ILE A 484 -7.35 -1.97 21.15
CA ILE A 484 -6.32 -1.06 20.68
C ILE A 484 -5.02 -1.32 21.42
N GLY A 485 -3.94 -1.54 20.68
CA GLY A 485 -2.57 -1.57 21.19
C GLY A 485 -1.74 -0.44 20.57
N GLY A 486 -1.08 0.38 21.39
CA GLY A 486 -0.11 1.38 20.91
C GLY A 486 1.16 0.71 20.42
N GLY A 487 1.95 0.14 21.34
CA GLY A 487 3.09 -0.71 21.01
C GLY A 487 4.39 -0.22 21.64
N LEU A 488 5.38 0.13 20.83
CA LEU A 488 6.63 0.75 21.26
C LEU A 488 6.65 2.21 20.81
N GLY A 489 7.03 3.13 21.68
CA GLY A 489 7.06 4.56 21.36
C GLY A 489 6.05 5.30 22.22
N ASN A 490 5.98 6.62 22.10
CA ASN A 490 5.07 7.43 22.92
C ASN A 490 3.78 7.67 22.16
N ASP A 491 2.77 6.86 22.47
CA ASP A 491 1.55 6.78 21.69
C ASP A 491 0.48 7.74 22.22
N THR A 492 -0.42 8.17 21.32
CA THR A 492 -1.64 8.92 21.66
C THR A 492 -2.85 8.12 21.19
N ILE A 493 -3.66 7.64 22.14
CA ILE A 493 -4.74 6.71 21.88
C ILE A 493 -6.08 7.28 22.39
N GLY A 494 -7.11 7.23 21.56
CA GLY A 494 -8.52 7.46 21.96
C GLY A 494 -9.37 6.22 21.68
N GLY A 495 -10.15 5.77 22.67
CA GLY A 495 -11.20 4.75 22.50
C GLY A 495 -12.49 5.32 21.91
N ASP A 496 -12.87 6.52 22.37
CA ASP A 496 -14.06 7.26 21.97
C ASP A 496 -15.40 6.63 22.45
N ASP A 497 -16.28 6.16 21.56
CA ASP A 497 -17.63 5.71 21.93
C ASP A 497 -17.67 4.17 22.04
N GLY A 498 -17.75 3.63 23.25
CA GLY A 498 -18.11 2.23 23.51
C GLY A 498 -17.21 1.57 24.55
N ARG A 499 -17.16 0.23 24.60
CA ARG A 499 -16.43 -0.47 25.68
C ARG A 499 -15.09 -0.95 25.20
N ASP A 500 -14.09 -0.11 25.34
CA ASP A 500 -12.81 -0.31 24.69
C ASP A 500 -11.84 -1.04 25.60
N THR A 501 -10.91 -1.76 24.96
CA THR A 501 -9.76 -2.36 25.61
C THR A 501 -8.51 -1.74 25.03
N ILE A 502 -7.83 -0.91 25.83
CA ILE A 502 -6.66 -0.14 25.42
C ILE A 502 -5.42 -0.65 26.17
N GLY A 503 -4.36 -0.97 25.42
CA GLY A 503 -3.03 -1.20 25.97
C GLY A 503 -2.02 -0.27 25.31
N ALA A 504 -1.54 0.75 26.02
CA ALA A 504 -0.68 1.76 25.44
C ALA A 504 0.70 1.19 25.07
N GLY A 505 1.37 0.50 26.00
CA GLY A 505 2.53 -0.33 25.68
C GLY A 505 3.82 0.12 26.36
N GLN A 506 4.85 0.42 25.59
CA GLN A 506 6.14 0.90 26.09
C GLN A 506 6.39 2.31 25.58
N GLY A 507 6.46 3.28 26.48
CA GLY A 507 6.57 4.68 26.13
C GLY A 507 6.06 5.55 27.25
N ASP A 508 6.24 6.86 27.16
CA ASP A 508 5.47 7.80 27.97
C ASP A 508 4.16 8.08 27.21
N ASP A 509 3.12 7.27 27.45
CA ASP A 509 1.92 7.23 26.59
C ASP A 509 0.78 8.15 27.07
N PHE A 510 -0.11 8.51 26.15
CA PHE A 510 -1.40 9.15 26.45
C PHE A 510 -2.54 8.27 25.95
N ALA A 511 -3.50 7.94 26.83
CA ALA A 511 -4.70 7.20 26.45
C ALA A 511 -5.96 7.80 27.10
N ASP A 512 -7.03 7.93 26.32
CA ASP A 512 -8.37 8.37 26.73
C ASP A 512 -9.40 7.29 26.34
N GLY A 513 -10.11 6.71 27.31
CA GLY A 513 -11.13 5.68 27.09
C GLY A 513 -12.36 6.27 26.42
N GLY A 514 -12.86 7.39 26.93
CA GLY A 514 -13.96 8.13 26.35
C GLY A 514 -15.27 7.88 27.09
N ALA A 515 -16.24 7.23 26.43
CA ALA A 515 -17.57 6.99 26.99
C ALA A 515 -17.89 5.49 27.03
N ASP A 516 -18.67 5.08 28.04
CA ASP A 516 -18.98 3.69 28.41
C ASP A 516 -17.86 3.05 29.27
N ASP A 517 -17.98 1.74 29.57
CA ASP A 517 -17.12 1.10 30.59
C ASP A 517 -15.84 0.54 29.94
N ASP A 518 -14.69 1.18 30.18
CA ASP A 518 -13.42 0.87 29.49
C ASP A 518 -12.43 0.06 30.32
N VAL A 519 -11.47 -0.59 29.64
CA VAL A 519 -10.33 -1.29 30.25
C VAL A 519 -9.03 -0.78 29.66
N MET A 520 -8.19 -0.17 30.49
CA MET A 520 -6.95 0.47 30.04
C MET A 520 -5.73 -0.04 30.81
N ALA A 521 -4.63 -0.21 30.08
CA ALA A 521 -3.30 -0.45 30.63
C ALA A 521 -2.28 0.51 30.03
N GLY A 522 -1.54 1.24 30.90
CA GLY A 522 -0.45 2.12 30.47
C GLY A 522 0.74 1.31 29.98
N GLY A 523 1.41 0.62 30.91
CA GLY A 523 2.44 -0.35 30.58
C GLY A 523 3.76 -0.01 31.21
N ALA A 524 4.71 0.48 30.41
CA ALA A 524 6.02 0.88 30.90
C ALA A 524 6.43 2.26 30.38
N GLY A 525 6.67 3.18 31.30
CA GLY A 525 7.03 4.58 31.03
C GLY A 525 6.15 5.47 31.90
N ASN A 526 6.11 6.78 31.71
CA ASN A 526 5.27 7.66 32.53
C ASN A 526 4.00 7.98 31.75
N ASP A 527 2.94 7.26 32.06
CA ASP A 527 1.72 7.23 31.26
C ASP A 527 0.67 8.23 31.80
N SER A 528 -0.18 8.71 30.90
CA SER A 528 -1.35 9.53 31.21
C SER A 528 -2.61 8.82 30.76
N LEU A 529 -3.41 8.33 31.70
CA LEU A 529 -4.63 7.56 31.44
C LEU A 529 -5.88 8.31 31.91
N PHE A 530 -6.88 8.40 31.03
CA PHE A 530 -8.18 9.02 31.32
C PHE A 530 -9.28 8.00 31.01
N GLY A 531 -10.09 7.61 32.01
CA GLY A 531 -11.23 6.70 31.81
C GLY A 531 -12.39 7.40 31.09
N GLY A 532 -12.83 8.53 31.64
CA GLY A 532 -13.84 9.36 31.00
C GLY A 532 -15.20 9.19 31.68
N ALA A 533 -16.19 8.66 30.97
CA ALA A 533 -17.54 8.46 31.51
C ALA A 533 -17.92 6.99 31.45
N GLY A 534 -17.91 6.30 32.58
CA GLY A 534 -17.99 4.85 32.60
C GLY A 534 -17.73 4.30 33.99
N ASN A 535 -17.77 2.98 34.14
CA ASN A 535 -17.12 2.34 35.29
C ASN A 535 -15.85 1.69 34.79
N ASP A 536 -14.75 2.42 34.85
CA ASP A 536 -13.55 2.10 34.11
C ASP A 536 -12.59 1.25 34.94
N VAL A 537 -11.76 0.47 34.26
CA VAL A 537 -10.69 -0.33 34.88
C VAL A 537 -9.35 0.12 34.32
N MET A 538 -8.52 0.76 35.14
CA MET A 538 -7.22 1.29 34.73
C MET A 538 -6.07 0.71 35.54
N GLY A 539 -4.96 0.40 34.86
CA GLY A 539 -3.70 0.02 35.51
C GLY A 539 -2.49 0.58 34.78
N ALA A 540 -1.72 1.47 35.41
CA ALA A 540 -0.59 2.13 34.74
C ALA A 540 0.71 1.31 34.76
N SER A 541 0.87 0.42 35.75
CA SER A 541 1.92 -0.61 35.80
C SER A 541 3.31 -0.10 36.22
N TYR A 542 4.17 0.41 35.33
CA TYR A 542 5.52 0.88 35.71
C TYR A 542 5.72 2.30 35.23
N GLY A 543 6.00 3.24 36.13
CA GLY A 543 6.03 4.63 35.72
C GLY A 543 5.82 5.59 36.86
N SER A 544 5.99 6.89 36.64
CA SER A 544 5.36 7.88 37.50
C SER A 544 4.16 8.41 36.75
N ASP A 545 3.02 7.78 36.99
CA ASP A 545 1.86 7.83 36.10
C ASP A 545 0.83 8.86 36.55
N SER A 546 -0.01 9.31 35.62
CA SER A 546 -1.13 10.22 35.86
C SER A 546 -2.44 9.56 35.44
N LEU A 547 -3.32 9.25 36.40
CA LEU A 547 -4.59 8.59 36.14
C LEU A 547 -5.77 9.50 36.51
N SER A 548 -6.82 9.48 35.69
CA SER A 548 -8.09 10.16 35.95
C SER A 548 -9.27 9.23 35.63
N GLY A 549 -10.09 8.88 36.63
CA GLY A 549 -11.31 8.06 36.46
C GLY A 549 -12.38 8.80 35.68
N GLY A 550 -12.86 9.91 36.25
CA GLY A 550 -13.86 10.75 35.60
C GLY A 550 -15.23 10.59 36.24
N ILE A 551 -16.22 10.11 35.49
CA ILE A 551 -17.59 9.90 35.97
C ILE A 551 -17.92 8.43 35.97
N GLY A 552 -18.30 7.91 37.14
CA GLY A 552 -18.80 6.56 37.39
C GLY A 552 -17.91 5.88 38.42
N ASN A 553 -18.10 4.59 38.64
CA ASN A 553 -17.44 3.87 39.73
C ASN A 553 -16.20 3.15 39.21
N ASP A 554 -15.05 3.77 39.36
CA ASP A 554 -13.81 3.37 38.69
C ASP A 554 -12.96 2.45 39.57
N ASN A 555 -12.16 1.60 38.92
CA ASN A 555 -11.18 0.74 39.58
C ASN A 555 -9.79 0.99 39.00
N MET A 556 -8.93 1.61 39.81
CA MET A 556 -7.64 2.15 39.35
C MET A 556 -6.46 1.62 40.15
N GLY A 557 -5.35 1.38 39.45
CA GLY A 557 -4.06 1.03 40.04
C GLY A 557 -2.92 1.85 39.43
N GLY A 558 -2.16 2.59 40.25
CA GLY A 558 -0.94 3.28 39.83
C GLY A 558 0.16 2.27 39.45
N GLY A 559 0.54 1.42 40.39
CA GLY A 559 1.50 0.34 40.13
C GLY A 559 2.84 0.63 40.78
N PHE A 560 3.91 0.79 39.99
CA PHE A 560 5.23 1.10 40.50
C PHE A 560 5.66 2.51 40.10
N GLY A 561 5.89 3.38 41.06
CA GLY A 561 6.68 4.59 40.89
C GLY A 561 6.24 5.72 41.79
N GLN A 562 5.72 6.82 41.26
CA GLN A 562 5.18 7.92 42.07
C GLN A 562 4.01 8.48 41.29
N ASP A 563 2.82 8.00 41.64
CA ASP A 563 1.66 8.14 40.78
C ASP A 563 0.77 9.27 41.28
N THR A 564 0.11 9.96 40.35
CA THR A 564 -0.93 10.95 40.63
C THR A 564 -2.25 10.39 40.15
N ILE A 565 -3.17 10.13 41.07
CA ILE A 565 -4.45 9.48 40.76
C ILE A 565 -5.60 10.38 41.22
N VAL A 566 -6.54 10.65 40.32
CA VAL A 566 -7.78 11.38 40.59
C VAL A 566 -8.95 10.49 40.18
N ALA A 567 -9.74 9.99 41.13
CA ALA A 567 -10.84 9.08 40.81
C ALA A 567 -12.02 9.82 40.20
N GLY A 568 -12.50 10.87 40.85
CA GLY A 568 -13.47 11.77 40.27
C GLY A 568 -14.82 11.62 40.92
N ALA A 569 -15.84 11.20 40.17
CA ALA A 569 -17.22 11.16 40.65
C ALA A 569 -17.82 9.76 40.54
N GLY A 570 -18.03 9.11 41.67
CA GLY A 570 -18.63 7.79 41.81
C GLY A 570 -18.09 7.11 43.06
N ASP A 571 -18.53 5.89 43.33
CA ASP A 571 -17.95 5.11 44.44
C ASP A 571 -16.73 4.34 43.89
N ASP A 572 -15.53 4.91 44.06
CA ASP A 572 -14.32 4.45 43.38
C ASP A 572 -13.46 3.49 44.21
N SER A 573 -12.60 2.72 43.54
CA SER A 573 -11.63 1.81 44.17
C SER A 573 -10.24 2.09 43.62
N VAL A 574 -9.36 2.65 44.45
CA VAL A 574 -8.04 3.13 44.04
C VAL A 574 -6.93 2.49 44.85
N GLY A 575 -5.89 2.02 44.16
CA GLY A 575 -4.61 1.64 44.74
C GLY A 575 -3.46 2.45 44.14
N GLY A 576 -2.65 3.12 44.97
CA GLY A 576 -1.41 3.78 44.52
C GLY A 576 -0.37 2.75 44.08
N GLY A 577 -0.01 1.85 44.99
CA GLY A 577 0.91 0.75 44.70
C GLY A 577 2.22 0.89 45.46
N GLU A 578 3.34 0.77 44.75
CA GLU A 578 4.67 1.03 45.31
C GLU A 578 5.10 2.42 44.89
N GLY A 579 5.23 3.36 45.83
CA GLY A 579 5.51 4.71 45.41
C GLY A 579 5.22 5.72 46.50
N ASN A 580 5.64 6.96 46.28
CA ASN A 580 5.10 8.05 47.08
C ASN A 580 3.96 8.65 46.26
N ASP A 581 2.75 8.14 46.47
CA ASP A 581 1.63 8.38 45.57
C ASP A 581 0.75 9.53 46.09
N SER A 582 0.06 10.19 45.16
CA SER A 582 -0.89 11.27 45.43
C SER A 582 -2.26 10.85 44.92
N ILE A 583 -3.18 10.55 45.83
CA ILE A 583 -4.51 10.01 45.52
C ILE A 583 -5.60 10.98 45.96
N SER A 584 -6.56 11.26 45.07
CA SER A 584 -7.79 11.98 45.37
C SER A 584 -9.00 11.14 44.96
N GLY A 585 -9.89 10.81 45.90
CA GLY A 585 -11.14 10.09 45.64
C GLY A 585 -12.14 10.98 44.90
N GLY A 586 -12.43 12.15 45.45
CA GLY A 586 -13.30 13.13 44.79
C GLY A 586 -14.69 13.13 45.41
N SER A 587 -15.70 12.62 44.71
CA SER A 587 -17.07 12.55 45.24
C SER A 587 -17.67 11.17 45.12
N GLY A 588 -18.23 10.66 46.20
CA GLY A 588 -18.76 9.31 46.33
C GLY A 588 -18.19 8.65 47.56
N ASN A 589 -18.41 7.35 47.74
CA ASN A 589 -17.86 6.62 48.88
C ASN A 589 -16.70 5.77 48.38
N ASP A 590 -15.49 6.29 48.55
CA ASP A 590 -14.33 5.75 47.88
C ASP A 590 -13.58 4.75 48.75
N PHE A 591 -12.91 3.78 48.11
CA PHE A 591 -11.94 2.91 48.74
C PHE A 591 -10.55 3.28 48.24
N LEU A 592 -9.75 3.91 49.11
CA LEU A 592 -8.44 4.45 48.76
C LEU A 592 -7.34 3.71 49.52
N ALA A 593 -6.38 3.15 48.80
CA ALA A 593 -5.20 2.51 49.37
C ALA A 593 -3.92 3.13 48.78
N GLY A 594 -3.05 3.68 49.63
CA GLY A 594 -1.76 4.24 49.19
C GLY A 594 -0.83 3.12 48.74
N GLY A 595 -0.51 2.21 49.66
CA GLY A 595 0.23 1.00 49.36
C GLY A 595 1.54 0.98 50.13
N GLY A 596 2.66 1.17 49.47
CA GLY A 596 3.98 1.16 50.08
C GLY A 596 4.73 2.46 49.83
N ARG A 597 5.44 2.93 50.87
CA ARG A 597 6.13 4.21 51.04
C ARG A 597 5.17 5.33 51.48
N ASP A 598 5.62 6.58 51.39
CA ASP A 598 4.98 7.70 52.06
C ASP A 598 3.95 8.34 51.12
N ASP A 599 2.67 8.07 51.35
CA ASP A 599 1.57 8.46 50.45
C ASP A 599 0.82 9.71 50.91
N THR A 600 0.17 10.40 49.97
CA THR A 600 -0.79 11.49 50.26
C THR A 600 -2.16 11.11 49.70
N ILE A 601 -3.18 11.04 50.57
CA ILE A 601 -4.53 10.60 50.20
C ILE A 601 -5.57 11.62 50.69
N GLU A 602 -6.45 12.03 49.78
CA GLU A 602 -7.64 12.84 50.06
C GLU A 602 -8.89 12.07 49.63
N GLY A 603 -9.79 11.76 50.57
CA GLY A 603 -11.09 11.12 50.31
C GLY A 603 -11.98 12.01 49.47
N GLY A 604 -12.44 13.10 50.08
CA GLY A 604 -13.19 14.14 49.37
C GLY A 604 -14.60 14.29 49.94
N VAL A 605 -15.63 14.08 49.13
CA VAL A 605 -17.04 14.18 49.54
C VAL A 605 -17.67 12.81 49.55
N GLY A 606 -18.06 12.32 50.72
CA GLY A 606 -18.79 11.08 50.91
C GLY A 606 -18.14 10.24 52.01
N ALA A 607 -18.62 9.02 52.25
CA ALA A 607 -18.12 8.21 53.34
C ALA A 607 -16.96 7.33 52.87
N ASP A 608 -15.74 7.83 52.99
CA ASP A 608 -14.56 7.21 52.37
C ASP A 608 -13.90 6.18 53.29
N THR A 609 -13.24 5.19 52.68
CA THR A 609 -12.40 4.21 53.38
C THR A 609 -10.96 4.39 52.94
N ILE A 610 -10.11 4.86 53.85
CA ILE A 610 -8.73 5.25 53.56
C ILE A 610 -7.75 4.34 54.29
N ASN A 611 -6.80 3.76 53.55
CA ASN A 611 -5.70 2.95 54.08
C ASN A 611 -4.38 3.42 53.47
N GLY A 612 -3.61 4.22 54.22
CA GLY A 612 -2.29 4.69 53.77
C GLY A 612 -1.36 3.54 53.38
N GLY A 613 -1.25 2.54 54.25
CA GLY A 613 -0.49 1.33 53.95
C GLY A 613 0.78 1.27 54.79
N ALA A 614 1.92 1.05 54.14
CA ALA A 614 3.22 0.98 54.82
C ALA A 614 4.03 2.23 54.50
N GLY A 615 4.32 3.06 55.49
CA GLY A 615 5.03 4.32 55.26
C GLY A 615 4.66 5.35 56.30
N ASN A 616 4.94 6.61 56.01
CA ASN A 616 4.47 7.75 56.79
C ASN A 616 3.48 8.53 55.94
N ASP A 617 2.20 8.24 56.12
CA ASP A 617 1.17 8.69 55.18
C ASP A 617 0.50 9.97 55.67
N LEU A 618 0.10 10.82 54.72
CA LEU A 618 -0.71 12.01 54.93
C LEU A 618 -2.14 11.74 54.43
N LEU A 619 -3.10 11.66 55.36
CA LEU A 619 -4.46 11.24 55.09
C LEU A 619 -5.43 12.37 55.42
N THR A 620 -6.35 12.64 54.51
CA THR A 620 -7.44 13.61 54.66
C THR A 620 -8.74 12.91 54.30
N GLY A 621 -9.70 12.85 55.22
CA GLY A 621 -11.00 12.21 54.98
C GLY A 621 -11.87 13.07 54.06
N GLY A 622 -12.01 14.34 54.41
CA GLY A 622 -12.84 15.29 53.71
C GLY A 622 -14.16 15.52 54.44
N ALA A 623 -15.28 15.36 53.73
CA ALA A 623 -16.62 15.60 54.23
C ALA A 623 -17.40 14.30 54.37
N ASP A 624 -18.34 14.29 55.32
CA ASP A 624 -19.12 13.12 55.72
C ASP A 624 -18.33 12.19 56.67
N ALA A 625 -18.61 10.89 56.70
CA ALA A 625 -18.16 10.00 57.79
C ALA A 625 -17.13 9.01 57.28
N ASP A 626 -15.86 9.26 57.60
CA ASP A 626 -14.74 8.54 56.99
C ASP A 626 -14.20 7.42 57.87
N PHE A 627 -13.57 6.45 57.22
CA PHE A 627 -13.05 5.25 57.84
C PHE A 627 -11.56 5.05 57.54
N PHE A 628 -10.72 5.42 58.50
CA PHE A 628 -9.27 5.23 58.42
C PHE A 628 -8.89 3.82 58.88
N VAL A 629 -8.22 3.05 58.03
CA VAL A 629 -7.91 1.63 58.26
C VAL A 629 -6.41 1.41 58.38
N PHE A 630 -6.00 0.82 59.51
CA PHE A 630 -4.62 0.40 59.75
C PHE A 630 -4.58 -1.13 59.93
N ASN A 631 -4.38 -1.83 58.82
CA ASN A 631 -4.40 -3.30 58.76
C ASN A 631 -3.12 -3.96 59.30
N THR A 632 -1.99 -3.28 59.17
CA THR A 632 -0.69 -3.72 59.70
C THR A 632 -0.13 -2.57 60.52
N LEU A 633 0.27 -2.85 61.77
CA LEU A 633 0.92 -1.87 62.61
C LEU A 633 2.44 -2.04 62.55
N THR A 634 3.16 -1.07 61.99
CA THR A 634 4.62 -1.19 61.81
C THR A 634 5.37 -0.25 62.74
N ALA A 635 6.31 -0.81 63.50
CA ALA A 635 7.09 -0.02 64.43
C ALA A 635 8.02 0.97 63.71
N GLY A 636 7.86 2.25 64.01
CA GLY A 636 8.67 3.34 63.43
C GLY A 636 7.99 4.11 62.29
N GLU A 637 6.83 3.66 61.82
CA GLU A 637 5.96 4.39 60.89
C GLU A 637 5.11 5.44 61.62
N ALA A 638 4.77 6.52 60.91
CA ALA A 638 4.15 7.70 61.47
C ALA A 638 3.17 8.35 60.49
N ASP A 639 1.87 8.14 60.71
CA ASP A 639 0.83 8.69 59.84
C ASP A 639 0.21 9.96 60.42
N VAL A 640 -0.31 10.80 59.54
CA VAL A 640 -0.98 12.06 59.87
C VAL A 640 -2.37 12.05 59.26
N ILE A 641 -3.40 12.18 60.10
CA ILE A 641 -4.77 12.44 59.69
C ILE A 641 -5.06 13.92 59.92
N THR A 642 -5.41 14.65 58.87
CA THR A 642 -5.43 16.12 58.86
C THR A 642 -6.72 16.75 59.35
N ASP A 643 -7.85 16.03 59.29
CA ASP A 643 -9.18 16.61 59.45
C ASP A 643 -10.18 15.74 60.23
N PHE A 644 -9.71 14.74 60.98
CA PHE A 644 -10.55 13.82 61.75
C PHE A 644 -11.65 14.51 62.60
N GLU A 645 -12.92 14.24 62.29
CA GLU A 645 -14.10 14.75 63.00
C GLU A 645 -14.63 13.74 64.02
N ALA A 646 -14.40 14.03 65.31
CA ALA A 646 -14.81 13.15 66.42
C ALA A 646 -16.33 12.88 66.45
N GLY A 647 -16.70 11.60 66.59
CA GLY A 647 -18.09 11.13 66.59
C GLY A 647 -18.74 11.06 65.21
N ILE A 648 -18.02 11.41 64.15
CA ILE A 648 -18.43 11.26 62.76
C ILE A 648 -17.50 10.22 62.10
N ASP A 649 -16.19 10.44 62.17
CA ASP A 649 -15.18 9.54 61.60
C ASP A 649 -14.88 8.36 62.51
N SER A 650 -14.21 7.36 61.94
CA SER A 650 -13.82 6.16 62.66
C SER A 650 -12.46 5.63 62.22
N VAL A 651 -11.74 5.04 63.17
CA VAL A 651 -10.42 4.44 62.96
C VAL A 651 -10.48 2.95 63.27
N ARG A 652 -10.01 2.13 62.34
CA ARG A 652 -9.84 0.69 62.52
C ARG A 652 -8.38 0.34 62.76
N LEU A 653 -8.11 -0.34 63.86
CA LEU A 653 -6.77 -0.79 64.23
C LEU A 653 -6.75 -2.32 64.36
N ASN A 654 -5.89 -2.96 63.58
CA ASN A 654 -5.57 -4.38 63.74
C ASN A 654 -4.49 -4.56 64.81
N VAL A 655 -4.92 -4.88 66.03
CA VAL A 655 -4.06 -4.90 67.23
C VAL A 655 -3.88 -6.33 67.74
N VAL A 656 -2.94 -6.52 68.65
CA VAL A 656 -2.78 -7.79 69.36
C VAL A 656 -4.10 -8.18 70.04
N SER A 657 -4.56 -9.40 69.79
CA SER A 657 -5.81 -9.92 70.33
C SER A 657 -5.94 -9.71 71.83
N GLY A 658 -7.03 -9.05 72.24
CA GLY A 658 -7.34 -8.75 73.65
C GLY A 658 -6.97 -7.33 74.10
N THR A 659 -6.30 -6.54 73.26
CA THR A 659 -6.12 -5.10 73.45
C THR A 659 -7.48 -4.41 73.58
N LYS A 660 -7.60 -3.50 74.55
CA LYS A 660 -8.79 -2.71 74.79
C LYS A 660 -8.50 -1.25 74.51
N PHE A 661 -9.54 -0.47 74.27
CA PHE A 661 -9.42 0.98 74.09
C PHE A 661 -8.65 1.67 75.22
N ALA A 662 -8.83 1.23 76.48
CA ALA A 662 -8.11 1.79 77.64
C ALA A 662 -6.60 1.48 77.66
N ASP A 663 -6.12 0.58 76.80
CA ASP A 663 -4.71 0.23 76.66
C ASP A 663 -4.00 1.11 75.61
N LEU A 664 -4.75 1.87 74.80
CA LEU A 664 -4.21 2.82 73.82
C LEU A 664 -3.61 4.06 74.51
N MET A 665 -2.50 4.57 73.99
CA MET A 665 -1.81 5.74 74.55
C MET A 665 -2.01 6.98 73.69
N PHE A 666 -2.81 7.91 74.19
CA PHE A 666 -3.06 9.22 73.59
C PHE A 666 -2.31 10.33 74.34
N ASN A 667 -1.64 11.23 73.62
CA ASN A 667 -0.98 12.41 74.17
C ASN A 667 -1.23 13.64 73.29
N ALA A 668 -1.40 14.82 73.88
CA ALA A 668 -1.37 16.05 73.11
C ALA A 668 0.03 16.24 72.51
N ALA A 669 0.08 16.63 71.23
CA ALA A 669 1.29 16.86 70.48
C ALA A 669 1.13 18.06 69.54
N THR A 670 2.26 18.59 69.06
CA THR A 670 2.30 19.59 68.00
C THR A 670 3.28 19.08 66.95
N ILE A 671 2.81 18.87 65.72
CA ILE A 671 3.63 18.45 64.58
C ILE A 671 3.51 19.52 63.50
N ASP A 672 4.64 20.00 63.00
CA ASP A 672 4.75 21.04 61.96
C ASP A 672 3.89 22.30 62.18
N GLY A 673 3.60 22.61 63.44
CA GLY A 673 2.83 23.78 63.86
C GLY A 673 1.32 23.55 63.99
N ALA A 674 0.81 22.36 63.65
CA ALA A 674 -0.54 21.92 63.96
C ALA A 674 -0.58 21.27 65.35
N ASP A 675 -1.49 21.71 66.20
CA ASP A 675 -1.77 21.07 67.49
C ASP A 675 -2.72 19.89 67.26
N GLY A 676 -2.58 18.82 68.02
CA GLY A 676 -3.41 17.62 67.84
C GLY A 676 -3.19 16.55 68.89
N VAL A 677 -3.69 15.34 68.61
CA VAL A 677 -3.51 14.15 69.46
C VAL A 677 -2.62 13.15 68.75
N MET A 678 -1.61 12.66 69.46
CA MET A 678 -0.78 11.54 69.05
C MET A 678 -1.26 10.25 69.71
N LEU A 679 -1.60 9.25 68.91
CA LEU A 679 -1.79 7.86 69.31
C LEU A 679 -0.49 7.08 69.08
N SER A 680 0.00 6.39 70.10
CA SER A 680 1.07 5.39 69.93
C SER A 680 0.55 4.00 70.26
N VAL A 681 0.61 3.11 69.28
CA VAL A 681 0.15 1.73 69.39
C VAL A 681 1.14 0.81 68.68
N GLU A 682 1.60 -0.21 69.39
CA GLU A 682 2.53 -1.24 68.87
C GLU A 682 3.82 -0.73 68.20
N GLY A 683 4.20 0.52 68.48
CA GLY A 683 5.42 1.14 67.95
C GLY A 683 5.19 2.03 66.72
N GLN A 684 3.99 2.00 66.13
CA GLN A 684 3.54 2.99 65.16
C GLN A 684 2.99 4.22 65.89
N THR A 685 3.02 5.35 65.20
CA THR A 685 2.44 6.61 65.65
C THR A 685 1.41 7.10 64.65
N MET A 686 0.29 7.64 65.13
CA MET A 686 -0.72 8.30 64.32
C MET A 686 -1.04 9.65 64.95
N PHE A 687 -0.92 10.72 64.17
CA PHE A 687 -1.24 12.08 64.59
C PHE A 687 -2.58 12.51 64.00
N PHE A 688 -3.50 12.91 64.87
CA PHE A 688 -4.78 13.49 64.52
C PHE A 688 -4.67 15.00 64.71
N ALA A 689 -4.58 15.74 63.60
CA ALA A 689 -4.50 17.20 63.64
C ALA A 689 -5.81 17.82 64.13
N ASP A 690 -5.70 18.98 64.80
CA ASP A 690 -6.81 19.77 65.35
C ASP A 690 -7.76 19.05 66.33
N LEU A 691 -7.43 17.80 66.72
CA LEU A 691 -8.13 17.04 67.75
C LEU A 691 -7.61 17.38 69.15
N THR A 692 -8.48 17.41 70.17
CA THR A 692 -8.06 17.51 71.57
C THR A 692 -8.26 16.20 72.33
N LEU A 693 -7.54 16.01 73.44
CA LEU A 693 -7.67 14.80 74.27
C LEU A 693 -9.08 14.59 74.84
N ASP A 694 -9.88 15.65 74.96
CA ASP A 694 -11.26 15.55 75.45
C ASP A 694 -12.23 15.04 74.37
N ASP A 695 -11.84 15.11 73.09
CA ASP A 695 -12.65 14.69 71.93
C ASP A 695 -12.49 13.19 71.64
N VAL A 696 -11.41 12.55 72.10
CA VAL A 696 -11.11 11.14 71.85
C VAL A 696 -12.14 10.23 72.53
N ALA A 697 -13.04 9.63 71.75
CA ALA A 697 -14.08 8.74 72.24
C ALA A 697 -13.82 7.27 71.85
N LYS A 698 -14.24 6.34 72.70
CA LYS A 698 -14.11 4.90 72.43
C LYS A 698 -14.85 4.47 71.16
N ASP A 699 -15.99 5.09 70.89
CA ASP A 699 -16.91 4.64 69.85
C ASP A 699 -16.35 4.94 68.44
N ASP A 700 -15.38 5.85 68.33
CA ASP A 700 -14.69 6.18 67.08
C ASP A 700 -13.57 5.18 66.74
N PHE A 701 -13.27 4.21 67.63
CA PHE A 701 -12.17 3.26 67.45
C PHE A 701 -12.66 1.81 67.41
N VAL A 702 -12.42 1.15 66.27
CA VAL A 702 -12.71 -0.26 66.05
C VAL A 702 -11.42 -1.07 66.20
N LEU A 703 -11.31 -1.80 67.32
CA LEU A 703 -10.20 -2.71 67.59
C LEU A 703 -10.60 -4.13 67.21
N ILE A 704 -9.83 -4.76 66.32
CA ILE A 704 -10.06 -6.13 65.83
C ILE A 704 -8.98 -7.10 66.31
#